data_AF-A0A8H4Z003-F1
#
_entry.id   AF-A0A8H4Z003-F1
#
_cell.length_a   1.000
_cell.length_b   1.000
_cell.length_c   1.000
_cell.angle_alpha   90.00
_cell.angle_beta   90.00
_cell.angle_gamma   90.00
#
_symmetry.space_group_name_H-M   'P 1'
#
loop_
_entity.id
_entity.type
_entity.pdbx_description
1 polymer ?
#
loop_
_entity_poly.entity_id
_entity_poly.type
_entity_poly.pdbx_seq_one_letter_code
_entity_poly.pdbx_strand_id
1 'polypeptide(L)'
;MTEAFEKEKINELGVVESQTQGEMAQPNELRRDFKPHQVFMFSIACAIGTGLVIGTGSALSRGGPGSLLIAYILIGTTMFFIMTAIGEMAAFLPMNKGFGGYATRMVDPAFGFATGWNYFLKYIITTPTNLTAAGLIIQFWRPDLNVAIWITIFGVAIVAINVLHVNSFGETEFWLGFAKILIMTTLIITTFVIALGGGPNHDRSGFRYWQNPGAFAEYLLEGPTGRFLGFWACCCQACFGFTGTEVVGMTFGETPNPRKNVPRAVKQTFWRIACFYILGVLVLGMAVPYDNEQLIGATKQSTSGAASPFVVAVTLGGVPIFADIINGCLLVFTLSAASSDIYCASRSLYGLAKDGQAPRIFAKARENGNPIFAVGVTSLFICLGYMNASKSSSTVFGYFVSLVTVFAVLNWVAILISHIRFRQALKAQGIVAADLPYVGFLQPYGSYFSLFIALLVIVFNGYDAFIPHFKPEVFVLKYLGTVIFIFNVIWWKVSKKTTFWSSTDVDLSTAFNEPCINVLSTVAFVAEGYVKRSALGIRLVTNPQVVQLAKNANFDSVFIDLEHSTLSLDDAGKLCGAGLALGITPFVRVPHQCGNGFVQKVLDAGAMGIIFPHVQTADEAKAAVAISKYPPQGCRSISGQLPVISLKPYPQADVIRQTNEHASTVFVMVENKTAVENVEEIAAVEGVEVVLVGSNDLAIELGAPSDFCSDTFREALTS
;
A
#
# COMPACT_ATOMS: atom_id res chain seq x y z
N MET A 1 -40.96 33.07 16.37
CA MET A 1 -39.79 33.20 15.46
C MET A 1 -38.56 33.49 16.32
N THR A 2 -38.38 32.54 17.22
CA THR A 2 -37.61 32.51 18.47
C THR A 2 -37.67 31.01 18.72
N GLU A 3 -36.71 30.24 18.20
CA GLU A 3 -36.47 28.81 18.56
C GLU A 3 -35.40 28.05 17.74
N ALA A 4 -34.82 28.61 16.68
CA ALA A 4 -33.88 27.83 15.83
C ALA A 4 -32.41 28.30 15.85
N PHE A 5 -32.07 29.37 16.57
CA PHE A 5 -30.72 29.99 16.54
C PHE A 5 -29.94 29.92 17.86
N GLU A 6 -30.49 29.26 18.89
CA GLU A 6 -29.88 29.24 20.25
C GLU A 6 -29.93 27.88 20.99
N LYS A 7 -30.25 26.78 20.30
CA LYS A 7 -30.25 25.42 20.88
C LYS A 7 -29.24 24.50 20.20
N GLU A 8 -27.96 24.87 20.24
CA GLU A 8 -26.86 23.89 20.39
C GLU A 8 -25.53 24.50 20.90
N LYS A 9 -25.59 25.58 21.69
CA LYS A 9 -24.64 25.72 22.80
C LYS A 9 -25.09 24.72 23.87
N ILE A 10 -24.33 23.66 24.16
CA ILE A 10 -24.23 22.99 25.49
C ILE A 10 -23.28 21.77 25.54
N ASN A 11 -22.66 21.26 24.44
CA ASN A 11 -21.80 20.06 24.52
C ASN A 11 -20.28 20.19 24.20
N GLU A 12 -19.69 21.37 23.95
CA GLU A 12 -18.22 21.51 23.78
C GLU A 12 -17.46 21.87 25.08
N LEU A 13 -18.05 21.64 26.25
CA LEU A 13 -17.29 21.40 27.48
C LEU A 13 -17.10 19.90 27.61
N GLY A 14 -16.00 19.38 27.06
CA GLY A 14 -15.79 17.94 27.08
C GLY A 14 -14.42 17.48 26.61
N VAL A 15 -13.49 17.45 27.57
CA VAL A 15 -12.52 16.36 27.74
C VAL A 15 -11.33 16.32 26.78
N VAL A 16 -10.15 16.35 27.41
CA VAL A 16 -8.88 15.88 26.87
C VAL A 16 -9.06 14.43 26.37
N GLU A 17 -9.17 14.24 25.06
CA GLU A 17 -9.01 12.93 24.44
C GLU A 17 -7.89 12.98 23.39
N SER A 18 -6.92 12.10 23.61
CA SER A 18 -5.90 11.67 22.65
C SER A 18 -6.57 11.18 21.36
N GLN A 19 -6.72 12.06 20.37
CA GLN A 19 -7.00 11.66 19.00
C GLN A 19 -6.04 12.37 18.04
N THR A 20 -5.19 11.56 17.41
CA THR A 20 -4.52 11.82 16.13
C THR A 20 -5.47 12.52 15.15
N GLN A 21 -5.31 13.83 14.95
CA GLN A 21 -5.91 14.56 13.83
C GLN A 21 -4.86 14.71 12.72
N GLY A 22 -5.28 14.34 11.50
CA GLY A 22 -4.44 14.12 10.33
C GLY A 22 -3.79 15.36 9.75
N GLU A 23 -2.79 15.11 8.89
CA GLU A 23 -2.07 16.15 8.17
C GLU A 23 -3.01 17.09 7.40
N MET A 24 -2.68 18.39 7.45
CA MET A 24 -3.01 19.30 6.36
C MET A 24 -2.24 18.86 5.11
N ALA A 25 -2.90 18.11 4.24
CA ALA A 25 -2.43 17.81 2.89
C ALA A 25 -2.16 19.12 2.14
N GLN A 26 -1.04 19.19 1.39
CA GLN A 26 -0.82 20.26 0.43
C GLN A 26 -2.04 20.35 -0.53
N PRO A 27 -2.45 21.57 -0.95
CA PRO A 27 -3.58 21.71 -1.86
C PRO A 27 -3.28 20.92 -3.16
N ASN A 28 -4.12 19.92 -3.46
CA ASN A 28 -4.06 18.97 -4.59
C ASN A 28 -3.41 17.58 -4.36
N GLU A 29 -2.99 17.22 -3.14
CA GLU A 29 -2.60 15.84 -2.84
C GLU A 29 -3.77 14.96 -2.35
N LEU A 30 -3.71 13.65 -2.63
CA LEU A 30 -4.66 12.69 -2.05
C LEU A 30 -4.55 12.75 -0.52
N ARG A 31 -5.65 13.03 0.15
CA ARG A 31 -5.71 12.98 1.62
C ARG A 31 -5.57 11.53 2.08
N ARG A 32 -4.72 11.29 3.07
CA ARG A 32 -4.52 9.99 3.72
C ARG A 32 -5.61 9.74 4.77
N ASP A 33 -6.87 9.73 4.33
CA ASP A 33 -8.01 9.68 5.27
C ASP A 33 -8.54 8.27 5.55
N PHE A 34 -8.02 7.23 4.87
CA PHE A 34 -8.42 5.85 5.15
C PHE A 34 -7.91 5.42 6.54
N LYS A 35 -8.82 5.01 7.42
CA LYS A 35 -8.47 4.47 8.73
C LYS A 35 -7.78 3.10 8.56
N PRO A 36 -6.87 2.69 9.48
CA PRO A 36 -6.13 1.43 9.34
C PRO A 36 -7.01 0.18 9.13
N HIS A 37 -8.18 0.13 9.76
CA HIS A 37 -9.13 -0.98 9.58
C HIS A 37 -9.81 -0.96 8.21
N GLN A 38 -10.02 0.21 7.60
CA GLN A 38 -10.57 0.35 6.25
C GLN A 38 -9.56 -0.13 5.21
N VAL A 39 -8.29 0.29 5.33
CA VAL A 39 -7.20 -0.18 4.44
C VAL A 39 -7.06 -1.70 4.51
N PHE A 40 -7.09 -2.23 5.74
CA PHE A 40 -6.97 -3.66 5.99
C PHE A 40 -8.14 -4.45 5.38
N MET A 41 -9.38 -4.04 5.66
CA MET A 41 -10.58 -4.68 5.13
C MET A 41 -10.64 -4.58 3.60
N PHE A 42 -10.34 -3.41 3.04
CA PHE A 42 -10.27 -3.17 1.59
C PHE A 42 -9.29 -4.13 0.92
N SER A 43 -8.11 -4.33 1.52
CA SER A 43 -7.07 -5.24 1.00
C SER A 43 -7.51 -6.72 1.03
N ILE A 44 -8.32 -7.13 2.02
CA ILE A 44 -8.89 -8.48 2.06
C ILE A 44 -10.03 -8.61 1.05
N ALA A 45 -10.92 -7.62 0.98
CA ALA A 45 -12.10 -7.62 0.13
C ALA A 45 -11.77 -7.58 -1.36
N CYS A 46 -10.77 -6.79 -1.77
CA CYS A 46 -10.30 -6.73 -3.16
C CYS A 46 -9.70 -8.05 -3.64
N ALA A 47 -9.17 -8.84 -2.71
CA ALA A 47 -8.61 -10.12 -3.07
C ALA A 47 -9.68 -11.16 -3.37
N ILE A 48 -10.89 -11.07 -2.81
CA ILE A 48 -11.97 -12.02 -3.09
C ILE A 48 -12.84 -11.43 -4.21
N GLY A 49 -12.58 -11.87 -5.44
CA GLY A 49 -13.23 -11.36 -6.65
C GLY A 49 -14.26 -12.29 -7.27
N THR A 50 -14.93 -11.78 -8.32
CA THR A 50 -15.96 -12.49 -9.10
C THR A 50 -15.42 -13.73 -9.82
N GLY A 51 -14.10 -13.81 -10.03
CA GLY A 51 -13.46 -14.98 -10.64
C GLY A 51 -13.61 -16.26 -9.84
N LEU A 52 -13.60 -16.19 -8.50
CA LEU A 52 -13.83 -17.36 -7.65
C LEU A 52 -15.30 -17.79 -7.67
N VAL A 53 -16.23 -16.83 -7.75
CA VAL A 53 -17.65 -17.10 -7.51
C VAL A 53 -18.43 -17.37 -8.79
N ILE A 54 -18.01 -16.79 -9.92
CA ILE A 54 -18.68 -16.93 -11.23
C ILE A 54 -17.74 -17.66 -12.19
N GLY A 55 -16.48 -17.21 -12.26
CA GLY A 55 -15.49 -17.74 -13.20
C GLY A 55 -15.21 -19.23 -13.03
N THR A 56 -15.22 -19.74 -11.78
CA THR A 56 -15.03 -21.16 -11.46
C THR A 56 -16.03 -22.09 -12.14
N GLY A 57 -17.24 -21.64 -12.46
CA GLY A 57 -18.22 -22.48 -13.15
C GLY A 57 -17.73 -22.90 -14.53
N SER A 58 -17.15 -21.94 -15.27
CA SER A 58 -16.56 -22.21 -16.59
C SER A 58 -15.31 -23.10 -16.49
N ALA A 59 -14.49 -22.92 -15.46
CA ALA A 59 -13.33 -23.80 -15.25
C ALA A 59 -13.73 -25.21 -14.84
N LEU A 60 -14.73 -25.35 -13.96
CA LEU A 60 -15.25 -26.64 -13.54
C LEU A 60 -15.81 -27.39 -14.75
N SER A 61 -16.64 -26.74 -15.57
CA SER A 61 -17.22 -27.36 -16.77
C SER A 61 -16.17 -27.77 -17.81
N ARG A 62 -15.09 -27.00 -17.97
CA ARG A 62 -14.03 -27.29 -18.96
C ARG A 62 -13.02 -28.34 -18.48
N GLY A 63 -12.62 -28.30 -17.20
CA GLY A 63 -11.52 -29.13 -16.71
C GLY A 63 -11.93 -30.25 -15.76
N GLY A 64 -13.12 -30.20 -15.16
CA GLY A 64 -13.53 -31.12 -14.10
C GLY A 64 -12.94 -30.75 -12.73
N PRO A 65 -13.44 -31.40 -11.65
CA PRO A 65 -13.11 -31.01 -10.28
C PRO A 65 -11.66 -31.28 -9.88
N GLY A 66 -11.04 -32.33 -10.44
CA GLY A 66 -9.63 -32.66 -10.21
C GLY A 66 -8.68 -31.65 -10.84
N SER A 67 -8.88 -31.33 -12.12
CA SER A 67 -8.15 -30.26 -12.82
C SER A 67 -8.29 -28.91 -12.10
N LEU A 68 -9.51 -28.58 -11.67
CA LEU A 68 -9.80 -27.34 -10.98
C LEU A 68 -9.00 -27.23 -9.68
N LEU A 69 -9.00 -28.27 -8.85
CA LEU A 69 -8.25 -28.29 -7.59
C LEU A 69 -6.75 -28.13 -7.83
N ILE A 70 -6.17 -28.92 -8.75
CA ILE A 70 -4.73 -28.88 -9.04
C ILE A 70 -4.33 -27.49 -9.57
N ALA A 71 -5.15 -26.90 -10.45
CA ALA A 71 -4.91 -25.57 -10.98
C ALA A 71 -4.92 -24.49 -9.88
N TYR A 72 -5.90 -24.53 -8.97
CA TYR A 72 -5.97 -23.56 -7.86
C TYR A 72 -4.86 -23.75 -6.83
N ILE A 73 -4.37 -24.97 -6.62
CA ILE A 73 -3.16 -25.22 -5.81
C ILE A 73 -1.94 -24.62 -6.51
N LEU A 74 -1.72 -24.93 -7.79
CA LEU A 74 -0.57 -24.45 -8.56
C LEU A 74 -0.51 -22.91 -8.64
N ILE A 75 -1.61 -22.28 -9.04
CA ILE A 75 -1.69 -20.81 -9.15
C ILE A 75 -1.75 -20.17 -7.76
N GLY A 76 -2.36 -20.81 -6.76
CA GLY A 76 -2.34 -20.36 -5.38
C GLY A 76 -0.93 -20.33 -4.78
N THR A 77 -0.12 -21.38 -5.02
CA THR A 77 1.30 -21.41 -4.65
C THR A 77 2.08 -20.32 -5.39
N THR A 78 1.82 -20.15 -6.69
CA THR A 78 2.43 -19.09 -7.50
C THR A 78 2.15 -17.70 -6.90
N MET A 79 0.89 -17.46 -6.53
CA MET A 79 0.43 -16.22 -5.91
C MET A 79 1.01 -16.01 -4.50
N PHE A 80 1.14 -17.06 -3.69
CA PHE A 80 1.80 -16.98 -2.39
C PHE A 80 3.24 -16.47 -2.52
N PHE A 81 4.01 -17.00 -3.48
CA PHE A 81 5.37 -16.52 -3.71
C PHE A 81 5.41 -15.08 -4.25
N ILE A 82 4.49 -14.69 -5.15
CA ILE A 82 4.35 -13.28 -5.58
C ILE A 82 4.13 -12.36 -4.36
N MET A 83 3.24 -12.75 -3.45
CA MET A 83 2.95 -11.94 -2.26
C MET A 83 4.12 -11.87 -1.28
N THR A 84 4.87 -12.96 -1.10
CA THR A 84 6.09 -12.93 -0.29
C THR A 84 7.19 -12.07 -0.93
N ALA A 85 7.29 -12.08 -2.27
CA ALA A 85 8.23 -11.25 -3.02
C ALA A 85 7.95 -9.75 -2.86
N ILE A 86 6.67 -9.34 -3.00
CA ILE A 86 6.24 -7.96 -2.70
C ILE A 86 6.50 -7.67 -1.22
N GLY A 87 6.20 -8.61 -0.33
CA GLY A 87 6.40 -8.46 1.10
C GLY A 87 7.84 -8.12 1.48
N GLU A 88 8.83 -8.81 0.89
CA GLU A 88 10.26 -8.51 1.13
C GLU A 88 10.64 -7.12 0.63
N MET A 89 10.25 -6.78 -0.60
CA MET A 89 10.54 -5.46 -1.17
C MET A 89 9.88 -4.33 -0.36
N ALA A 90 8.61 -4.49 0.00
CA ALA A 90 7.83 -3.45 0.68
C ALA A 90 8.13 -3.34 2.18
N ALA A 91 8.54 -4.42 2.84
CA ALA A 91 9.03 -4.35 4.21
C ALA A 91 10.40 -3.66 4.27
N PHE A 92 11.25 -3.84 3.25
CA PHE A 92 12.57 -3.22 3.19
C PHE A 92 12.52 -1.77 2.69
N LEU A 93 11.79 -1.49 1.60
CA LEU A 93 11.66 -0.19 0.93
C LEU A 93 10.18 0.19 0.77
N PRO A 94 9.47 0.64 1.82
CA PRO A 94 8.08 1.06 1.70
C PRO A 94 7.97 2.25 0.74
N MET A 95 7.15 2.15 -0.31
CA MET A 95 6.95 3.22 -1.29
C MET A 95 5.47 3.44 -1.62
N ASN A 96 5.09 4.71 -1.83
CA ASN A 96 3.74 5.15 -2.19
C ASN A 96 3.48 5.17 -3.72
N LYS A 97 4.33 4.50 -4.51
CA LYS A 97 4.27 4.49 -5.99
C LYS A 97 3.75 3.18 -6.59
N GLY A 98 3.18 2.31 -5.75
CA GLY A 98 2.68 1.00 -6.16
C GLY A 98 3.73 0.13 -6.86
N PHE A 99 3.28 -0.82 -7.69
CA PHE A 99 4.18 -1.76 -8.37
C PHE A 99 5.05 -1.11 -9.45
N GLY A 100 4.53 -0.08 -10.13
CA GLY A 100 5.29 0.69 -11.12
C GLY A 100 6.50 1.40 -10.51
N GLY A 101 6.40 1.83 -9.25
CA GLY A 101 7.52 2.38 -8.49
C GLY A 101 8.64 1.36 -8.25
N TYR A 102 8.33 0.16 -7.76
CA TYR A 102 9.34 -0.91 -7.58
C TYR A 102 9.99 -1.29 -8.91
N ALA A 103 9.20 -1.41 -9.99
CA ALA A 103 9.72 -1.70 -11.32
C ALA A 103 10.64 -0.59 -11.86
N THR A 104 10.26 0.69 -11.66
CA THR A 104 11.10 1.85 -12.02
C THR A 104 12.43 1.81 -11.29
N ARG A 105 12.42 1.50 -9.99
CA ARG A 105 13.58 1.58 -9.11
C ARG A 105 14.52 0.37 -9.20
N MET A 106 13.98 -0.84 -9.39
CA MET A 106 14.77 -2.08 -9.40
C MET A 106 15.20 -2.51 -10.81
N VAL A 107 14.48 -2.08 -11.85
CA VAL A 107 14.65 -2.61 -13.21
C VAL A 107 15.06 -1.51 -14.19
N ASP A 108 14.12 -0.65 -14.56
CA ASP A 108 14.26 0.40 -15.60
C ASP A 108 13.02 1.31 -15.51
N PRO A 109 13.15 2.65 -15.62
CA PRO A 109 11.99 3.55 -15.70
C PRO A 109 10.98 3.21 -16.81
N ALA A 110 11.42 2.67 -17.95
CA ALA A 110 10.52 2.20 -19.01
C ALA A 110 9.69 0.99 -18.58
N PHE A 111 10.30 0.08 -17.81
CA PHE A 111 9.60 -1.08 -17.27
C PHE A 111 8.59 -0.66 -16.20
N GLY A 112 8.94 0.33 -15.37
CA GLY A 112 8.04 0.95 -14.42
C GLY A 112 6.84 1.65 -15.05
N PHE A 113 7.07 2.44 -16.09
CA PHE A 113 6.00 3.07 -16.89
C PHE A 113 5.03 2.02 -17.44
N ALA A 114 5.56 0.98 -18.09
CA ALA A 114 4.72 -0.08 -18.67
C ALA A 114 3.95 -0.84 -17.59
N THR A 115 4.56 -1.12 -16.45
CA THR A 115 3.91 -1.78 -15.29
C THR A 115 2.75 -0.93 -14.75
N GLY A 116 2.96 0.38 -14.56
CA GLY A 116 1.91 1.26 -14.07
C GLY A 116 0.73 1.37 -15.04
N TRP A 117 0.98 1.57 -16.34
CA TRP A 117 -0.07 1.60 -17.36
C TRP A 117 -0.79 0.26 -17.51
N ASN A 118 -0.06 -0.85 -17.46
CA ASN A 118 -0.63 -2.20 -17.50
C ASN A 118 -1.56 -2.47 -16.31
N TYR A 119 -1.21 -1.96 -15.13
CA TYR A 119 -2.05 -2.04 -13.94
C TYR A 119 -3.31 -1.18 -14.04
N PHE A 120 -3.22 0.03 -14.63
CA PHE A 120 -4.38 0.85 -14.98
C PHE A 120 -5.30 0.14 -15.99
N LEU A 121 -4.74 -0.37 -17.09
CA LEU A 121 -5.45 -1.09 -18.15
C LEU A 121 -6.16 -2.34 -17.62
N LYS A 122 -5.58 -3.03 -16.64
CA LYS A 122 -6.23 -4.14 -15.95
C LYS A 122 -7.58 -3.70 -15.37
N TYR A 123 -7.61 -2.67 -14.52
CA TYR A 123 -8.82 -2.29 -13.79
C TYR A 123 -9.91 -1.65 -14.65
N ILE A 124 -9.55 -0.88 -15.68
CA ILE A 124 -10.57 -0.32 -16.59
C ILE A 124 -11.31 -1.41 -17.37
N ILE A 125 -10.71 -2.60 -17.53
CA ILE A 125 -11.36 -3.78 -18.12
C ILE A 125 -12.05 -4.61 -17.02
N THR A 126 -11.52 -4.68 -15.81
CA THR A 126 -12.17 -5.39 -14.70
C THR A 126 -13.53 -4.79 -14.35
N THR A 127 -13.69 -3.46 -14.36
CA THR A 127 -14.98 -2.81 -14.08
C THR A 127 -16.12 -3.31 -14.98
N PRO A 128 -16.03 -3.22 -16.33
CA PRO A 128 -17.07 -3.77 -17.21
C PRO A 128 -17.16 -5.32 -17.13
N THR A 129 -16.10 -6.02 -16.72
CA THR A 129 -16.17 -7.47 -16.43
C THR A 129 -17.13 -7.75 -15.28
N ASN A 130 -16.98 -7.02 -14.16
CA ASN A 130 -17.81 -7.19 -12.97
C ASN A 130 -19.25 -6.72 -13.19
N LEU A 131 -19.46 -5.66 -13.98
CA LEU A 131 -20.81 -5.24 -14.39
C LEU A 131 -21.49 -6.25 -15.34
N THR A 132 -20.73 -6.87 -16.25
CA THR A 132 -21.25 -7.97 -17.08
C THR A 132 -21.64 -9.18 -16.23
N ALA A 133 -20.82 -9.52 -15.24
CA ALA A 133 -21.14 -10.55 -14.24
C ALA A 133 -22.41 -10.23 -13.43
N ALA A 134 -22.58 -8.99 -12.98
CA ALA A 134 -23.81 -8.55 -12.31
C ALA A 134 -25.06 -8.75 -13.19
N GLY A 135 -24.94 -8.43 -14.49
CA GLY A 135 -26.01 -8.69 -15.46
C GLY A 135 -26.29 -10.17 -15.67
N LEU A 136 -25.26 -11.02 -15.73
CA LEU A 136 -25.41 -12.48 -15.81
C LEU A 136 -26.15 -13.05 -14.58
N ILE A 137 -25.90 -12.50 -13.40
CA ILE A 137 -26.66 -12.88 -12.19
C ILE A 137 -28.13 -12.48 -12.32
N ILE A 138 -28.44 -11.30 -12.85
CA ILE A 138 -29.85 -10.89 -13.00
C ILE A 138 -30.61 -11.74 -14.02
N GLN A 139 -29.92 -12.27 -15.03
CA GLN A 139 -30.52 -13.21 -15.97
C GLN A 139 -31.02 -14.50 -15.29
N PHE A 140 -30.61 -14.79 -14.05
CA PHE A 140 -31.23 -15.84 -13.24
C PHE A 140 -32.73 -15.59 -13.01
N TRP A 141 -33.12 -14.36 -12.66
CA TRP A 141 -34.53 -13.99 -12.45
C TRP A 141 -35.21 -13.51 -13.73
N ARG A 142 -34.48 -12.79 -14.58
CA ARG A 142 -35.01 -12.12 -15.78
C ARG A 142 -34.13 -12.39 -17.00
N PRO A 143 -34.18 -13.63 -17.54
CA PRO A 143 -33.38 -14.01 -18.71
C PRO A 143 -33.80 -13.27 -19.99
N ASP A 144 -35.01 -12.70 -20.00
CA ASP A 144 -35.57 -11.92 -21.11
C ASP A 144 -34.93 -10.53 -21.27
N LEU A 145 -34.26 -10.01 -20.23
CA LEU A 145 -33.69 -8.66 -20.24
C LEU A 145 -32.24 -8.65 -20.73
N ASN A 146 -31.90 -7.65 -21.53
CA ASN A 146 -30.53 -7.45 -22.00
C ASN A 146 -29.64 -6.92 -20.87
N VAL A 147 -28.45 -7.52 -20.69
CA VAL A 147 -27.44 -7.13 -19.68
C VAL A 147 -27.00 -5.67 -19.79
N ALA A 148 -27.05 -5.06 -20.98
CA ALA A 148 -26.75 -3.64 -21.20
C ALA A 148 -27.58 -2.68 -20.33
N ILE A 149 -28.82 -3.06 -19.98
CA ILE A 149 -29.68 -2.27 -19.09
C ILE A 149 -29.02 -2.15 -17.72
N TRP A 150 -28.59 -3.28 -17.16
CA TRP A 150 -27.98 -3.37 -15.84
C TRP A 150 -26.59 -2.74 -15.78
N ILE A 151 -25.82 -2.83 -16.87
CA ILE A 151 -24.54 -2.11 -17.00
C ILE A 151 -24.75 -0.60 -16.83
N THR A 152 -25.83 -0.05 -17.40
CA THR A 152 -26.15 1.37 -17.27
C THR A 152 -26.57 1.72 -15.85
N ILE A 153 -27.57 1.00 -15.31
CA ILE A 153 -28.14 1.28 -13.98
C ILE A 153 -27.07 1.21 -12.90
N PHE A 154 -26.33 0.09 -12.86
CA PHE A 154 -25.30 -0.10 -11.85
C PHE A 154 -24.04 0.71 -12.13
N GLY A 155 -23.69 0.93 -13.40
CA GLY A 155 -22.59 1.80 -13.78
C GLY A 155 -22.79 3.22 -13.23
N VAL A 156 -23.97 3.80 -13.43
CA VAL A 156 -24.31 5.14 -12.88
C VAL A 156 -24.22 5.15 -11.36
N ALA A 157 -24.77 4.14 -10.68
CA ALA A 157 -24.73 4.05 -9.22
C ALA A 157 -23.28 3.97 -8.68
N ILE A 158 -22.44 3.14 -9.30
CA ILE A 158 -21.04 2.96 -8.90
C ILE A 158 -20.22 4.23 -9.17
N VAL A 159 -20.44 4.89 -10.31
CA VAL A 159 -19.80 6.18 -10.61
C VAL A 159 -20.22 7.23 -9.59
N ALA A 160 -21.52 7.30 -9.26
CA ALA A 160 -22.01 8.22 -8.24
C ALA A 160 -21.29 8.00 -6.90
N ILE A 161 -21.20 6.74 -6.44
CA ILE A 161 -20.48 6.37 -5.20
C ILE A 161 -19.01 6.76 -5.27
N ASN A 162 -18.33 6.52 -6.40
CA ASN A 162 -16.92 6.87 -6.59
C ASN A 162 -16.66 8.37 -6.74
N VAL A 163 -17.69 9.19 -6.96
CA VAL A 163 -17.60 10.66 -6.99
C VAL A 163 -17.77 11.27 -5.58
N LEU A 164 -18.40 10.57 -4.64
CA LEU A 164 -18.59 11.01 -3.25
C LEU A 164 -17.25 11.20 -2.49
N HIS A 165 -17.35 11.78 -1.30
CA HIS A 165 -16.21 12.02 -0.41
C HIS A 165 -15.46 10.72 -0.07
N VAL A 166 -14.12 10.75 -0.07
CA VAL A 166 -13.26 9.56 0.09
C VAL A 166 -13.52 8.81 1.41
N ASN A 167 -13.82 9.53 2.50
CA ASN A 167 -14.20 8.89 3.78
C ASN A 167 -15.50 8.08 3.72
N SER A 168 -16.53 8.62 3.07
CA SER A 168 -17.80 7.92 2.90
C SER A 168 -17.62 6.68 2.03
N PHE A 169 -16.75 6.76 1.03
CA PHE A 169 -16.35 5.60 0.22
C PHE A 169 -15.62 4.54 1.07
N GLY A 170 -14.65 4.95 1.90
CA GLY A 170 -13.89 4.03 2.76
C GLY A 170 -14.77 3.24 3.75
N GLU A 171 -15.74 3.90 4.39
CA GLU A 171 -16.71 3.22 5.27
C GLU A 171 -17.65 2.29 4.46
N THR A 172 -18.11 2.73 3.28
CA THR A 172 -18.96 1.92 2.41
C THR A 172 -18.23 0.63 1.97
N GLU A 173 -16.99 0.76 1.50
CA GLU A 173 -16.17 -0.39 1.10
C GLU A 173 -15.80 -1.29 2.28
N PHE A 174 -15.64 -0.75 3.49
CA PHE A 174 -15.45 -1.58 4.69
C PHE A 174 -16.64 -2.53 4.89
N TRP A 175 -17.87 -2.01 4.87
CA TRP A 175 -19.08 -2.83 5.06
C TRP A 175 -19.33 -3.78 3.90
N LEU A 176 -19.14 -3.33 2.65
CA LEU A 176 -19.24 -4.20 1.49
C LEU A 176 -18.17 -5.31 1.51
N GLY A 177 -16.95 -4.98 1.94
CA GLY A 177 -15.86 -5.94 2.11
C GLY A 177 -16.15 -6.99 3.18
N PHE A 178 -16.69 -6.56 4.33
CA PHE A 178 -17.18 -7.47 5.37
C PHE A 178 -18.28 -8.40 4.84
N ALA A 179 -19.25 -7.84 4.10
CA ALA A 179 -20.30 -8.62 3.45
C ALA A 179 -19.73 -9.65 2.48
N LYS A 180 -18.72 -9.32 1.65
CA LYS A 180 -18.07 -10.28 0.74
C LYS A 180 -17.49 -11.48 1.48
N ILE A 181 -16.79 -11.25 2.59
CA ILE A 181 -16.20 -12.32 3.39
C ILE A 181 -17.31 -13.20 3.98
N LEU A 182 -18.38 -12.61 4.52
CA LEU A 182 -19.51 -13.33 5.07
C LEU A 182 -20.22 -14.18 4.01
N ILE A 183 -20.46 -13.61 2.83
CA ILE A 183 -21.07 -14.29 1.68
C ILE A 183 -20.19 -15.47 1.27
N MET A 184 -18.89 -15.25 1.05
CA MET A 184 -17.98 -16.33 0.64
C MET A 184 -17.92 -17.46 1.68
N THR A 185 -17.86 -17.10 2.96
CA THR A 185 -17.86 -18.09 4.05
C THR A 185 -19.15 -18.91 4.05
N THR A 186 -20.29 -18.25 3.90
CA THR A 186 -21.61 -18.91 3.81
C THR A 186 -21.66 -19.86 2.62
N LEU A 187 -21.21 -19.44 1.43
CA LEU A 187 -21.21 -20.29 0.24
C LEU A 187 -20.38 -21.55 0.43
N ILE A 188 -19.18 -21.44 1.01
CA ILE A 188 -18.32 -22.61 1.24
C ILE A 188 -18.96 -23.55 2.24
N ILE A 189 -19.45 -23.04 3.38
CA ILE A 189 -20.07 -23.87 4.42
C ILE A 189 -21.33 -24.56 3.87
N THR A 190 -22.22 -23.83 3.20
CA THR A 190 -23.45 -24.43 2.67
C THR A 190 -23.13 -25.47 1.61
N THR A 191 -22.21 -25.18 0.69
CA THR A 191 -21.79 -26.16 -0.34
C THR A 191 -21.17 -27.40 0.29
N PHE A 192 -20.44 -27.25 1.40
CA PHE A 192 -19.87 -28.37 2.14
C PHE A 192 -20.95 -29.21 2.83
N VAL A 193 -21.92 -28.58 3.48
CA VAL A 193 -23.07 -29.25 4.10
C VAL A 193 -23.88 -30.02 3.06
N ILE A 194 -24.15 -29.41 1.90
CA ILE A 194 -24.84 -30.07 0.78
C ILE A 194 -24.02 -31.27 0.28
N ALA A 195 -22.72 -31.11 0.09
CA ALA A 195 -21.85 -32.21 -0.34
C ALA A 195 -21.86 -33.40 0.64
N LEU A 196 -22.12 -33.15 1.92
CA LEU A 196 -22.22 -34.19 2.95
C LEU A 196 -23.64 -34.77 3.12
N GLY A 197 -24.62 -34.32 2.33
CA GLY A 197 -26.01 -34.81 2.39
C GLY A 197 -26.89 -34.08 3.41
N GLY A 198 -26.48 -32.90 3.85
CA GLY A 198 -27.27 -32.05 4.74
C GLY A 198 -28.38 -31.24 4.05
N GLY A 199 -28.54 -31.38 2.73
CA GLY A 199 -29.65 -30.77 1.98
C GLY A 199 -30.98 -31.50 2.21
N PRO A 200 -32.14 -30.88 1.91
CA PRO A 200 -33.46 -31.51 2.03
C PRO A 200 -33.63 -32.79 1.20
N ASN A 201 -32.87 -32.93 0.12
CA ASN A 201 -32.86 -34.14 -0.70
C ASN A 201 -32.13 -35.31 -0.02
N HIS A 202 -31.43 -35.06 1.10
CA HIS A 202 -30.56 -36.00 1.82
C HIS A 202 -29.54 -36.74 0.93
N ASP A 203 -29.24 -36.21 -0.26
CA ASP A 203 -28.31 -36.84 -1.19
C ASP A 203 -26.88 -36.43 -0.87
N ARG A 204 -26.06 -37.41 -0.50
CA ARG A 204 -24.64 -37.19 -0.23
C ARG A 204 -23.84 -37.36 -1.50
N SER A 205 -23.53 -36.25 -2.17
CA SER A 205 -22.64 -36.27 -3.33
C SER A 205 -21.21 -36.65 -2.93
N GLY A 206 -20.64 -36.06 -1.89
CA GLY A 206 -19.25 -36.32 -1.45
C GLY A 206 -18.26 -36.24 -2.60
N PHE A 207 -17.52 -37.31 -2.87
CA PHE A 207 -16.61 -37.41 -4.03
C PHE A 207 -17.24 -38.15 -5.23
N ARG A 208 -18.57 -38.31 -5.28
CA ARG A 208 -19.29 -38.99 -6.39
C ARG A 208 -18.93 -38.37 -7.73
N TYR A 209 -18.93 -37.04 -7.82
CA TYR A 209 -18.64 -36.32 -9.07
C TYR A 209 -17.18 -36.41 -9.52
N TRP A 210 -16.27 -36.80 -8.64
CA TRP A 210 -14.89 -37.11 -8.98
C TRP A 210 -14.74 -38.49 -9.64
N GLN A 211 -15.73 -39.37 -9.45
CA GLN A 211 -15.77 -40.69 -10.06
C GLN A 211 -16.65 -40.69 -11.32
N ASN A 212 -17.87 -40.13 -11.21
CA ASN A 212 -18.85 -40.03 -12.30
C ASN A 212 -19.48 -38.64 -12.27
N PRO A 213 -19.32 -37.80 -13.31
CA PRO A 213 -18.75 -38.06 -14.63
C PRO A 213 -17.21 -38.12 -14.70
N GLY A 214 -16.51 -37.88 -13.58
CA GLY A 214 -15.06 -38.08 -13.47
C GLY A 214 -14.30 -36.84 -12.99
N ALA A 215 -13.04 -37.02 -12.59
CA ALA A 215 -12.24 -35.93 -12.03
C ALA A 215 -11.68 -34.97 -13.09
N PHE A 216 -11.49 -35.43 -14.33
CA PHE A 216 -10.83 -34.70 -15.40
C PHE A 216 -11.73 -34.65 -16.63
N ALA A 217 -12.27 -33.47 -16.93
CA ALA A 217 -13.09 -33.23 -18.11
C ALA A 217 -12.22 -32.98 -19.35
N GLU A 218 -12.75 -33.30 -20.52
CA GLU A 218 -12.09 -33.13 -21.81
C GLU A 218 -12.51 -31.80 -22.45
N TYR A 219 -11.54 -30.98 -22.88
CA TYR A 219 -11.79 -29.66 -23.45
C TYR A 219 -11.12 -29.49 -24.81
N LEU A 220 -11.88 -28.99 -25.79
CA LEU A 220 -11.53 -28.75 -27.21
C LEU A 220 -11.16 -29.99 -28.03
N LEU A 221 -10.57 -31.01 -27.41
CA LEU A 221 -10.18 -32.27 -28.00
C LEU A 221 -10.60 -33.42 -27.09
N GLU A 222 -10.70 -34.63 -27.62
CA GLU A 222 -10.96 -35.84 -26.85
C GLU A 222 -9.65 -36.47 -26.33
N GLY A 223 -9.76 -37.28 -25.27
CA GLY A 223 -8.66 -38.06 -24.73
C GLY A 223 -7.66 -37.28 -23.84
N PRO A 224 -6.43 -37.80 -23.65
CA PRO A 224 -5.47 -37.24 -22.69
C PRO A 224 -5.10 -35.77 -22.95
N THR A 225 -4.98 -35.40 -24.22
CA THR A 225 -4.71 -34.00 -24.62
C THR A 225 -5.88 -33.10 -24.25
N GLY A 226 -7.12 -33.53 -24.48
CA GLY A 226 -8.33 -32.82 -24.05
C GLY A 226 -8.36 -32.53 -22.55
N ARG A 227 -7.97 -33.51 -21.72
CA ARG A 227 -7.88 -33.35 -20.26
C ARG A 227 -6.81 -32.35 -19.85
N PHE A 228 -5.66 -32.37 -20.52
CA PHE A 228 -4.60 -31.38 -20.29
C PHE A 228 -5.04 -29.96 -20.67
N LEU A 229 -5.73 -29.80 -21.80
CA LEU A 229 -6.32 -28.51 -22.19
C LEU A 229 -7.35 -28.03 -21.18
N GLY A 230 -8.20 -28.93 -20.66
CA GLY A 230 -9.14 -28.64 -19.57
C GLY A 230 -8.43 -28.15 -18.30
N PHE A 231 -7.36 -28.84 -17.88
CA PHE A 231 -6.50 -28.41 -16.78
C PHE A 231 -5.90 -27.02 -17.01
N TRP A 232 -5.42 -26.74 -18.21
CA TRP A 232 -4.86 -25.44 -18.52
C TRP A 232 -5.91 -24.33 -18.57
N ALA A 233 -7.14 -24.63 -19.01
CA ALA A 233 -8.29 -23.73 -18.88
C ALA A 233 -8.54 -23.36 -17.42
N CYS A 234 -8.48 -24.33 -16.49
CA CYS A 234 -8.58 -24.08 -15.07
C CYS A 234 -7.44 -23.20 -14.55
N CYS A 235 -6.20 -23.37 -15.04
CA CYS A 235 -5.07 -22.53 -14.65
C CYS A 235 -5.29 -21.05 -15.05
N CYS A 236 -5.71 -20.81 -16.30
CA CYS A 236 -6.00 -19.45 -16.77
C CYS A 236 -7.14 -18.81 -15.96
N GLN A 237 -8.20 -19.57 -15.67
CA GLN A 237 -9.32 -19.09 -14.86
C GLN A 237 -8.94 -18.85 -13.40
N ALA A 238 -8.05 -19.67 -12.84
CA ALA A 238 -7.51 -19.48 -11.50
C ALA A 238 -6.70 -18.17 -11.42
N CYS A 239 -5.91 -17.82 -12.45
CA CYS A 239 -5.23 -16.53 -12.52
C CYS A 239 -6.22 -15.36 -12.44
N PHE A 240 -7.33 -15.42 -13.17
CA PHE A 240 -8.41 -14.42 -13.00
C PHE A 240 -8.95 -14.41 -11.58
N GLY A 241 -9.23 -15.58 -11.00
CA GLY A 241 -9.75 -15.71 -9.64
C GLY A 241 -8.85 -15.09 -8.57
N PHE A 242 -7.53 -15.19 -8.74
CA PHE A 242 -6.55 -14.62 -7.81
C PHE A 242 -6.23 -13.15 -8.08
N THR A 243 -6.68 -12.58 -9.21
CA THR A 243 -6.50 -11.15 -9.51
C THR A 243 -7.13 -10.29 -8.40
N GLY A 244 -6.38 -9.31 -7.92
CA GLY A 244 -6.79 -8.46 -6.80
C GLY A 244 -6.12 -8.84 -5.47
N THR A 245 -5.55 -10.05 -5.37
CA THR A 245 -4.70 -10.42 -4.23
C THR A 245 -3.51 -9.48 -4.07
N GLU A 246 -2.94 -9.03 -5.20
CA GLU A 246 -1.81 -8.12 -5.22
C GLU A 246 -2.16 -6.71 -4.72
N VAL A 247 -3.44 -6.29 -4.67
CA VAL A 247 -3.86 -4.94 -4.23
C VAL A 247 -3.36 -4.59 -2.84
N VAL A 248 -3.26 -5.62 -1.98
CA VAL A 248 -2.63 -5.52 -0.65
C VAL A 248 -1.25 -4.84 -0.74
N GLY A 249 -0.51 -5.06 -1.82
CA GLY A 249 0.78 -4.42 -2.07
C GLY A 249 0.74 -2.93 -2.37
N MET A 250 -0.38 -2.40 -2.90
CA MET A 250 -0.53 -0.95 -3.11
C MET A 250 -0.80 -0.20 -1.82
N THR A 251 -1.49 -0.86 -0.88
CA THR A 251 -1.83 -0.26 0.41
C THR A 251 -0.66 -0.28 1.40
N PHE A 252 0.45 -0.96 1.07
CA PHE A 252 1.65 -1.00 1.91
C PHE A 252 2.31 0.35 2.12
N GLY A 253 2.24 1.25 1.13
CA GLY A 253 2.72 2.61 1.28
C GLY A 253 1.92 3.44 2.30
N GLU A 254 0.62 3.16 2.39
CA GLU A 254 -0.31 3.83 3.31
C GLU A 254 -0.42 3.11 4.67
N THR A 255 0.26 1.98 4.84
CA THR A 255 0.17 1.15 6.03
C THR A 255 1.04 1.73 7.15
N PRO A 256 0.50 1.97 8.37
CA PRO A 256 1.33 2.38 9.50
C PRO A 256 2.31 1.26 9.86
N ASN A 257 3.57 1.59 10.15
CA ASN A 257 4.63 0.61 10.44
C ASN A 257 4.75 -0.55 9.42
N PRO A 258 5.09 -0.27 8.14
CA PRO A 258 5.14 -1.28 7.07
C PRO A 258 5.98 -2.52 7.43
N ARG A 259 7.13 -2.33 8.07
CA ARG A 259 8.04 -3.42 8.50
C ARG A 259 7.38 -4.51 9.35
N LYS A 260 6.33 -4.17 10.11
CA LYS A 260 5.59 -5.11 10.97
C LYS A 260 4.27 -5.56 10.36
N ASN A 261 3.59 -4.66 9.65
CA ASN A 261 2.24 -4.91 9.15
C ASN A 261 2.23 -5.57 7.77
N VAL A 262 3.22 -5.30 6.91
CA VAL A 262 3.40 -5.99 5.62
C VAL A 262 3.53 -7.51 5.80
N PRO A 263 4.42 -8.03 6.68
CA PRO A 263 4.55 -9.48 6.88
C PRO A 263 3.28 -10.14 7.41
N ARG A 264 2.52 -9.43 8.26
CA ARG A 264 1.22 -9.90 8.76
C ARG A 264 0.20 -10.05 7.63
N ALA A 265 0.13 -9.07 6.72
CA ALA A 265 -0.74 -9.12 5.55
C ALA A 265 -0.36 -10.26 4.59
N VAL A 266 0.94 -10.51 4.38
CA VAL A 266 1.41 -11.67 3.59
C VAL A 266 0.99 -12.99 4.24
N LYS A 267 1.15 -13.13 5.57
CA LYS A 267 0.73 -14.34 6.29
C LYS A 267 -0.78 -14.58 6.21
N GLN A 268 -1.59 -13.54 6.23
CA GLN A 268 -3.04 -13.66 6.05
C GLN A 268 -3.42 -14.07 4.63
N THR A 269 -2.63 -13.65 3.64
CA THR A 269 -2.83 -14.07 2.25
C THR A 269 -2.72 -15.59 2.10
N PHE A 270 -1.82 -16.25 2.84
CA PHE A 270 -1.76 -17.72 2.88
C PHE A 270 -3.08 -18.34 3.33
N TRP A 271 -3.62 -17.89 4.47
CA TRP A 271 -4.90 -18.39 4.97
C TRP A 271 -6.06 -18.09 4.02
N ARG A 272 -6.05 -16.94 3.35
CA ARG A 272 -7.04 -16.61 2.32
C ARG A 272 -6.99 -17.60 1.15
N ILE A 273 -5.80 -17.90 0.62
CA ILE A 273 -5.62 -18.87 -0.47
C ILE A 273 -6.07 -20.27 -0.03
N ALA A 274 -5.71 -20.71 1.17
CA ALA A 274 -6.12 -22.02 1.67
C ALA A 274 -7.63 -22.13 1.89
N CYS A 275 -8.22 -21.20 2.67
CA CYS A 275 -9.59 -21.31 3.15
C CYS A 275 -10.65 -20.90 2.12
N PHE A 276 -10.42 -19.86 1.32
CA PHE A 276 -11.44 -19.40 0.37
C PHE A 276 -11.28 -20.02 -1.01
N TYR A 277 -10.03 -20.15 -1.48
CA TYR A 277 -9.76 -20.62 -2.84
C TYR A 277 -9.70 -22.13 -2.91
N ILE A 278 -8.74 -22.76 -2.24
CA ILE A 278 -8.50 -24.21 -2.34
C ILE A 278 -9.68 -24.99 -1.75
N LEU A 279 -10.08 -24.68 -0.51
CA LEU A 279 -11.24 -25.31 0.10
C LEU A 279 -12.53 -25.01 -0.67
N GLY A 280 -12.71 -23.78 -1.17
CA GLY A 280 -13.88 -23.40 -1.96
C GLY A 280 -14.03 -24.25 -3.22
N VAL A 281 -12.98 -24.42 -4.02
CA VAL A 281 -13.04 -25.24 -5.24
C VAL A 281 -13.10 -26.74 -4.95
N LEU A 282 -12.48 -27.21 -3.86
CA LEU A 282 -12.58 -28.61 -3.43
C LEU A 282 -14.04 -28.97 -3.13
N VAL A 283 -14.68 -28.17 -2.29
CA VAL A 283 -16.06 -28.36 -1.87
C VAL A 283 -17.02 -28.18 -3.05
N LEU A 284 -16.74 -27.23 -3.94
CA LEU A 284 -17.50 -27.06 -5.17
C LEU A 284 -17.43 -28.31 -6.06
N GLY A 285 -16.23 -28.86 -6.27
CA GLY A 285 -16.04 -30.10 -7.03
C GLY A 285 -16.67 -31.34 -6.39
N MET A 286 -16.94 -31.30 -5.09
CA MET A 286 -17.71 -32.34 -4.39
C MET A 286 -19.22 -32.19 -4.61
N ALA A 287 -19.73 -30.95 -4.70
CA ALA A 287 -21.16 -30.66 -4.73
C ALA A 287 -21.76 -30.55 -6.14
N VAL A 288 -20.95 -30.28 -7.17
CA VAL A 288 -21.44 -30.00 -8.52
C VAL A 288 -20.74 -30.87 -9.56
N PRO A 289 -21.51 -31.60 -10.40
CA PRO A 289 -20.93 -32.33 -11.53
C PRO A 289 -20.51 -31.38 -12.65
N TYR A 290 -19.36 -31.65 -13.29
CA TYR A 290 -18.82 -30.75 -14.31
C TYR A 290 -19.67 -30.71 -15.60
N ASP A 291 -20.45 -31.77 -15.85
CA ASP A 291 -21.31 -31.92 -17.02
C ASP A 291 -22.74 -31.37 -16.81
N ASN A 292 -22.97 -30.66 -15.70
CA ASN A 292 -24.28 -30.08 -15.41
C ASN A 292 -24.70 -29.04 -16.47
N GLU A 293 -25.93 -29.16 -16.98
CA GLU A 293 -26.44 -28.27 -18.02
C GLU A 293 -26.52 -26.80 -17.58
N GLN A 294 -26.66 -26.48 -16.29
CA GLN A 294 -26.65 -25.10 -15.80
C GLN A 294 -25.25 -24.48 -15.87
N LEU A 295 -24.19 -25.30 -15.80
CA LEU A 295 -22.82 -24.87 -16.05
C LEU A 295 -22.50 -24.79 -17.55
N ILE A 296 -23.00 -25.74 -18.35
CA ILE A 296 -22.74 -25.81 -19.79
C ILE A 296 -23.57 -24.79 -20.59
N GLY A 297 -24.81 -24.51 -20.16
CA GLY A 297 -25.68 -23.47 -20.70
C GLY A 297 -25.08 -22.07 -20.56
N ALA A 298 -24.20 -21.88 -19.56
CA ALA A 298 -23.35 -20.70 -19.46
C ALA A 298 -22.30 -20.61 -20.59
N THR A 299 -22.02 -21.67 -21.33
CA THR A 299 -20.97 -21.76 -22.36
C THR A 299 -21.55 -21.93 -23.78
N LYS A 300 -22.75 -22.50 -23.92
CA LYS A 300 -23.47 -22.62 -25.19
C LYS A 300 -24.38 -21.39 -25.39
N GLN A 301 -24.58 -21.00 -26.63
CA GLN A 301 -25.19 -19.75 -27.12
C GLN A 301 -26.67 -19.47 -26.73
N SER A 302 -27.20 -20.18 -25.74
CA SER A 302 -28.61 -20.14 -25.32
C SER A 302 -28.79 -19.27 -24.07
N THR A 303 -29.97 -18.66 -23.96
CA THR A 303 -30.44 -17.65 -22.99
C THR A 303 -30.48 -18.08 -21.52
N SER A 304 -29.65 -19.01 -21.08
CA SER A 304 -29.55 -19.42 -19.69
C SER A 304 -28.37 -18.70 -19.04
N GLY A 305 -28.67 -17.69 -18.22
CA GLY A 305 -27.67 -16.91 -17.49
C GLY A 305 -26.65 -17.81 -16.80
N ALA A 306 -25.37 -17.41 -16.83
CA ALA A 306 -24.31 -18.18 -16.22
C ALA A 306 -24.56 -18.34 -14.71
N ALA A 307 -25.06 -19.52 -14.31
CA ALA A 307 -25.30 -19.81 -12.92
C ALA A 307 -23.94 -19.94 -12.23
N SER A 308 -23.71 -19.13 -11.19
CA SER A 308 -22.59 -19.36 -10.28
C SER A 308 -22.61 -20.82 -9.85
N PRO A 309 -21.48 -21.56 -9.89
CA PRO A 309 -21.50 -22.97 -9.53
C PRO A 309 -21.90 -23.18 -8.06
N PHE A 310 -21.74 -22.18 -7.19
CA PHE A 310 -22.26 -22.22 -5.82
C PHE A 310 -23.79 -22.17 -5.76
N VAL A 311 -24.43 -21.43 -6.67
CA VAL A 311 -25.89 -21.43 -6.83
C VAL A 311 -26.35 -22.78 -7.35
N VAL A 312 -25.66 -23.33 -8.36
CA VAL A 312 -25.96 -24.67 -8.90
C VAL A 312 -25.89 -25.73 -7.80
N ALA A 313 -24.88 -25.68 -6.91
CA ALA A 313 -24.78 -26.59 -5.77
C ALA A 313 -26.03 -26.54 -4.87
N VAL A 314 -26.54 -25.34 -4.59
CA VAL A 314 -27.71 -25.11 -3.73
C VAL A 314 -29.00 -25.56 -4.40
N THR A 315 -29.13 -25.30 -5.70
CA THR A 315 -30.26 -25.78 -6.51
C THR A 315 -30.28 -27.31 -6.54
N LEU A 316 -29.13 -27.96 -6.75
CA LEU A 316 -29.01 -29.42 -6.69
C LEU A 316 -29.30 -29.98 -5.30
N GLY A 317 -28.92 -29.24 -4.25
CA GLY A 317 -29.23 -29.59 -2.86
C GLY A 317 -30.72 -29.52 -2.50
N GLY A 318 -31.58 -28.96 -3.36
CA GLY A 318 -33.02 -28.92 -3.16
C GLY A 318 -33.50 -27.78 -2.24
N VAL A 319 -32.79 -26.64 -2.19
CA VAL A 319 -33.19 -25.45 -1.41
C VAL A 319 -33.47 -24.24 -2.32
N PRO A 320 -34.64 -24.15 -2.96
CA PRO A 320 -34.91 -23.14 -3.99
C PRO A 320 -34.81 -21.70 -3.49
N ILE A 321 -35.42 -21.40 -2.33
CA ILE A 321 -35.39 -20.06 -1.73
C ILE A 321 -33.96 -19.60 -1.42
N PHE A 322 -33.08 -20.54 -1.07
CA PHE A 322 -31.70 -20.20 -0.74
C PHE A 322 -30.88 -19.84 -1.98
N ALA A 323 -31.25 -20.37 -3.17
CA ALA A 323 -30.63 -19.96 -4.43
C ALA A 323 -30.93 -18.49 -4.78
N ASP A 324 -32.15 -18.01 -4.53
CA ASP A 324 -32.51 -16.59 -4.69
C ASP A 324 -31.71 -15.69 -3.75
N ILE A 325 -31.61 -16.06 -2.47
CA ILE A 325 -30.85 -15.30 -1.48
C ILE A 325 -29.37 -15.23 -1.88
N ILE A 326 -28.78 -16.36 -2.28
CA ILE A 326 -27.39 -16.39 -2.73
C ILE A 326 -27.19 -15.49 -3.94
N ASN A 327 -28.03 -15.59 -4.98
CA ASN A 327 -27.88 -14.73 -6.15
C ASN A 327 -27.98 -13.25 -5.78
N GLY A 328 -28.88 -12.87 -4.85
CA GLY A 328 -28.96 -11.51 -4.33
C GLY A 328 -27.66 -11.07 -3.65
N CYS A 329 -27.07 -11.93 -2.82
CA CYS A 329 -25.75 -11.71 -2.23
C CYS A 329 -24.64 -11.59 -3.28
N LEU A 330 -24.65 -12.43 -4.32
CA LEU A 330 -23.67 -12.39 -5.41
C LEU A 330 -23.77 -11.09 -6.23
N LEU A 331 -24.98 -10.54 -6.37
CA LEU A 331 -25.18 -9.24 -7.00
C LEU A 331 -24.49 -8.15 -6.17
N VAL A 332 -24.72 -8.08 -4.86
CA VAL A 332 -24.03 -7.12 -3.97
C VAL A 332 -22.50 -7.33 -4.02
N PHE A 333 -22.06 -8.58 -4.01
CA PHE A 333 -20.64 -8.96 -4.10
C PHE A 333 -19.99 -8.41 -5.37
N THR A 334 -20.62 -8.61 -6.53
CA THR A 334 -20.10 -8.19 -7.85
C THR A 334 -20.12 -6.68 -8.02
N LEU A 335 -21.18 -6.00 -7.56
CA LEU A 335 -21.27 -4.54 -7.59
C LEU A 335 -20.21 -3.88 -6.70
N SER A 336 -19.96 -4.45 -5.53
CA SER A 336 -18.85 -3.99 -4.69
C SER A 336 -17.50 -4.20 -5.37
N ALA A 337 -17.25 -5.33 -6.05
CA ALA A 337 -16.01 -5.53 -6.79
C ALA A 337 -15.83 -4.47 -7.91
N ALA A 338 -16.88 -4.18 -8.69
CA ALA A 338 -16.86 -3.14 -9.70
C ALA A 338 -16.60 -1.73 -9.12
N SER A 339 -17.11 -1.45 -7.91
CA SER A 339 -16.83 -0.22 -7.17
C SER A 339 -15.36 -0.07 -6.80
N SER A 340 -14.75 -1.12 -6.22
CA SER A 340 -13.32 -1.12 -5.88
C SER A 340 -12.42 -0.99 -7.12
N ASP A 341 -12.86 -1.50 -8.29
CA ASP A 341 -12.09 -1.41 -9.55
C ASP A 341 -11.93 0.04 -10.03
N ILE A 342 -13.00 0.85 -10.03
CA ILE A 342 -12.92 2.27 -10.43
C ILE A 342 -12.00 3.04 -9.49
N TYR A 343 -12.09 2.76 -8.20
CA TYR A 343 -11.18 3.33 -7.21
C TYR A 343 -9.72 2.97 -7.55
N CYS A 344 -9.41 1.68 -7.74
CA CYS A 344 -8.06 1.24 -8.09
C CYS A 344 -7.56 1.84 -9.41
N ALA A 345 -8.40 1.90 -10.44
CA ALA A 345 -8.06 2.47 -11.74
C ALA A 345 -7.75 3.97 -11.64
N SER A 346 -8.62 4.73 -10.97
CA SER A 346 -8.48 6.19 -10.86
C SER A 346 -7.24 6.59 -10.05
N ARG A 347 -6.91 5.85 -8.98
CA ARG A 347 -5.71 6.08 -8.17
C ARG A 347 -4.44 5.68 -8.92
N SER A 348 -4.49 4.59 -9.69
CA SER A 348 -3.37 4.20 -10.56
C SER A 348 -3.08 5.28 -11.61
N LEU A 349 -4.12 5.82 -12.26
CA LEU A 349 -3.97 6.91 -13.24
C LEU A 349 -3.48 8.22 -12.61
N TYR A 350 -3.99 8.55 -11.42
CA TYR A 350 -3.51 9.69 -10.64
C TYR A 350 -2.02 9.56 -10.28
N GLY A 351 -1.59 8.37 -9.83
CA GLY A 351 -0.19 8.07 -9.52
C GLY A 351 0.72 8.23 -10.74
N LEU A 352 0.33 7.65 -11.88
CA LEU A 352 1.02 7.84 -13.16
C LEU A 352 1.12 9.33 -13.54
N ALA A 353 0.07 10.12 -13.34
CA ALA A 353 0.08 11.54 -13.66
C ALA A 353 0.99 12.35 -12.75
N LYS A 354 1.05 12.02 -11.45
CA LYS A 354 1.99 12.62 -10.49
C LYS A 354 3.45 12.34 -10.85
N ASP A 355 3.75 11.12 -11.32
CA ASP A 355 5.08 10.75 -11.77
C ASP A 355 5.43 11.29 -13.18
N GLY A 356 4.56 12.12 -13.79
CA GLY A 356 4.78 12.68 -15.13
C GLY A 356 4.66 11.64 -16.26
N GLN A 357 4.07 10.48 -15.96
CA GLN A 357 3.85 9.35 -16.87
C GLN A 357 2.44 9.35 -17.49
N ALA A 358 1.56 10.25 -17.06
CA ALA A 358 0.27 10.52 -17.66
C ALA A 358 0.00 12.05 -17.68
N PRO A 359 -0.99 12.53 -18.47
CA PRO A 359 -1.32 13.96 -18.54
C PRO A 359 -1.59 14.59 -17.16
N ARG A 360 -1.02 15.78 -16.91
CA ARG A 360 -1.12 16.50 -15.61
C ARG A 360 -2.55 16.78 -15.14
N ILE A 361 -3.53 16.80 -16.05
CA ILE A 361 -4.95 16.95 -15.68
C ILE A 361 -5.43 15.87 -14.70
N PHE A 362 -4.89 14.65 -14.81
CA PHE A 362 -5.25 13.55 -13.93
C PHE A 362 -4.57 13.59 -12.56
N ALA A 363 -3.57 14.46 -12.36
CA ALA A 363 -2.92 14.68 -11.07
C ALA A 363 -3.69 15.67 -10.18
N LYS A 364 -4.84 16.20 -10.64
CA LYS A 364 -5.69 17.11 -9.87
C LYS A 364 -6.69 16.32 -9.01
N ALA A 365 -6.63 16.51 -7.69
CA ALA A 365 -7.62 16.01 -6.74
C ALA A 365 -8.49 17.17 -6.23
N ARG A 366 -9.79 16.90 -5.96
CA ARG A 366 -10.66 17.85 -5.25
C ARG A 366 -10.24 17.98 -3.78
N GLU A 367 -10.73 18.99 -3.08
CA GLU A 367 -10.50 19.21 -1.63
C GLU A 367 -10.86 17.99 -0.77
N ASN A 368 -11.79 17.16 -1.24
CA ASN A 368 -12.19 15.90 -0.61
C ASN A 368 -11.26 14.70 -0.90
N GLY A 369 -10.10 14.93 -1.53
CA GLY A 369 -9.13 13.89 -1.89
C GLY A 369 -9.51 13.03 -3.09
N ASN A 370 -10.58 13.37 -3.85
CA ASN A 370 -11.04 12.55 -4.97
C ASN A 370 -10.50 13.06 -6.33
N PRO A 371 -9.74 12.26 -7.12
CA PRO A 371 -9.22 12.64 -8.43
C PRO A 371 -10.31 12.55 -9.52
N ILE A 372 -11.22 13.53 -9.53
CA ILE A 372 -12.45 13.49 -10.34
C ILE A 372 -12.22 13.28 -11.86
N PHE A 373 -11.15 13.85 -12.41
CA PHE A 373 -10.81 13.67 -13.84
C PHE A 373 -10.37 12.24 -14.14
N ALA A 374 -9.59 11.63 -13.23
CA ALA A 374 -9.18 10.24 -13.36
C ALA A 374 -10.40 9.31 -13.22
N VAL A 375 -11.28 9.58 -12.23
CA VAL A 375 -12.56 8.85 -12.06
C VAL A 375 -13.42 8.96 -13.33
N GLY A 376 -13.55 10.15 -13.90
CA GLY A 376 -14.31 10.37 -15.13
C GLY A 376 -13.80 9.53 -16.29
N VAL A 377 -12.50 9.58 -16.58
CA VAL A 377 -11.90 8.81 -17.68
C VAL A 377 -12.00 7.30 -17.44
N THR A 378 -11.77 6.82 -16.20
CA THR A 378 -11.93 5.39 -15.90
C THR A 378 -13.38 4.93 -16.08
N SER A 379 -14.34 5.79 -15.77
CA SER A 379 -15.77 5.48 -15.89
C SER A 379 -16.22 5.35 -17.34
N LEU A 380 -15.57 6.03 -18.29
CA LEU A 380 -15.90 5.90 -19.72
C LEU A 380 -15.71 4.46 -20.23
N PHE A 381 -14.81 3.67 -19.62
CA PHE A 381 -14.58 2.29 -20.01
C PHE A 381 -15.70 1.33 -19.58
N ILE A 382 -16.65 1.77 -18.74
CA ILE A 382 -17.91 1.04 -18.52
C ILE A 382 -18.64 0.83 -19.85
N CYS A 383 -18.51 1.77 -20.80
CA CYS A 383 -19.13 1.67 -22.12
C CYS A 383 -18.67 0.45 -22.92
N LEU A 384 -17.48 -0.12 -22.63
CA LEU A 384 -17.07 -1.40 -23.24
C LEU A 384 -18.06 -2.52 -22.91
N GLY A 385 -18.72 -2.46 -21.75
CA GLY A 385 -19.76 -3.39 -21.37
C GLY A 385 -20.94 -3.43 -22.35
N TYR A 386 -21.21 -2.38 -23.12
CA TYR A 386 -22.29 -2.38 -24.13
C TYR A 386 -22.05 -3.34 -25.30
N MET A 387 -20.89 -4.01 -25.38
CA MET A 387 -20.72 -5.19 -26.24
C MET A 387 -21.77 -6.28 -25.94
N ASN A 388 -22.34 -6.31 -24.73
CA ASN A 388 -23.47 -7.17 -24.36
C ASN A 388 -24.77 -6.85 -25.13
N ALA A 389 -24.88 -5.70 -25.78
CA ALA A 389 -26.04 -5.34 -26.59
C ALA A 389 -26.11 -6.14 -27.91
N SER A 390 -24.95 -6.57 -28.44
CA SER A 390 -24.85 -7.26 -29.73
C SER A 390 -24.29 -8.68 -29.65
N LYS A 391 -23.62 -9.05 -28.56
CA LYS A 391 -23.05 -10.39 -28.34
C LYS A 391 -23.56 -11.00 -27.04
N SER A 392 -23.54 -12.34 -26.96
CA SER A 392 -23.91 -13.06 -25.73
C SER A 392 -23.03 -12.63 -24.55
N SER A 393 -23.65 -12.45 -23.38
CA SER A 393 -22.99 -11.98 -22.17
C SER A 393 -21.90 -12.92 -21.67
N SER A 394 -22.06 -14.22 -21.85
CA SER A 394 -21.00 -15.19 -21.53
C SER A 394 -19.76 -15.00 -22.41
N THR A 395 -19.98 -14.75 -23.71
CA THR A 395 -18.88 -14.50 -24.65
C THR A 395 -18.14 -13.21 -24.31
N VAL A 396 -18.88 -12.12 -24.04
CA VAL A 396 -18.29 -10.83 -23.63
C VAL A 396 -17.54 -10.96 -22.30
N PHE A 397 -18.12 -11.66 -21.32
CA PHE A 397 -17.44 -11.97 -20.06
C PHE A 397 -16.13 -12.74 -20.29
N GLY A 398 -16.13 -13.77 -21.13
CA GLY A 398 -14.93 -14.53 -21.49
C GLY A 398 -13.84 -13.69 -22.16
N TYR A 399 -14.22 -12.72 -23.00
CA TYR A 399 -13.27 -11.76 -23.58
C TYR A 399 -12.61 -10.88 -22.51
N PHE A 400 -13.40 -10.28 -21.63
CA PHE A 400 -12.84 -9.42 -20.59
C PHE A 400 -12.02 -10.19 -19.56
N VAL A 401 -12.50 -11.35 -19.10
CA VAL A 401 -11.76 -12.25 -18.20
C VAL A 401 -10.38 -12.57 -18.78
N SER A 402 -10.33 -12.92 -20.08
CA SER A 402 -9.06 -13.25 -20.73
C SER A 402 -8.10 -12.06 -20.75
N LEU A 403 -8.59 -10.86 -21.07
CA LEU A 403 -7.77 -9.65 -21.16
C LEU A 403 -7.28 -9.20 -19.76
N VAL A 404 -8.16 -9.22 -18.75
CA VAL A 404 -7.80 -8.94 -17.35
C VAL A 404 -6.75 -9.92 -16.85
N THR A 405 -6.90 -11.21 -17.18
CA THR A 405 -5.93 -12.25 -16.78
C THR A 405 -4.53 -11.95 -17.31
N VAL A 406 -4.40 -11.59 -18.59
CA VAL A 406 -3.10 -11.26 -19.18
C VAL A 406 -2.48 -10.04 -18.52
N PHE A 407 -3.26 -8.97 -18.34
CA PHE A 407 -2.76 -7.78 -17.66
C PHE A 407 -2.36 -8.06 -16.20
N ALA A 408 -3.12 -8.89 -15.48
CA ALA A 408 -2.79 -9.30 -14.11
C ALA A 408 -1.47 -10.09 -14.07
N VAL A 409 -1.33 -11.11 -14.91
CA VAL A 409 -0.13 -11.96 -14.95
C VAL A 409 1.10 -11.15 -15.40
N LEU A 410 0.96 -10.21 -16.33
CA LEU A 410 2.05 -9.28 -16.71
C LEU A 410 2.51 -8.41 -15.54
N ASN A 411 1.58 -7.93 -14.69
CA ASN A 411 1.96 -7.22 -13.46
C ASN A 411 2.70 -8.14 -12.49
N TRP A 412 2.27 -9.39 -12.35
CA TRP A 412 2.97 -10.36 -11.50
C TRP A 412 4.37 -10.67 -12.03
N VAL A 413 4.54 -10.81 -13.34
CA VAL A 413 5.87 -10.91 -13.98
C VAL A 413 6.72 -9.69 -13.63
N ALA A 414 6.17 -8.47 -13.73
CA ALA A 414 6.89 -7.26 -13.36
C ALA A 414 7.32 -7.22 -11.89
N ILE A 415 6.45 -7.65 -10.99
CA ILE A 415 6.74 -7.79 -9.56
C ILE A 415 7.87 -8.81 -9.34
N LEU A 416 7.80 -9.98 -9.95
CA LEU A 416 8.77 -11.06 -9.80
C LEU A 416 10.14 -10.67 -10.36
N ILE A 417 10.18 -10.04 -11.53
CA ILE A 417 11.42 -9.50 -12.12
C ILE A 417 12.02 -8.43 -11.19
N SER A 418 11.20 -7.52 -10.67
CA SER A 418 11.65 -6.48 -9.72
C SER A 418 12.24 -7.10 -8.46
N HIS A 419 11.61 -8.17 -7.94
CA HIS A 419 12.10 -8.89 -6.77
C HIS A 419 13.41 -9.65 -7.01
N ILE A 420 13.53 -10.33 -8.15
CA ILE A 420 14.78 -11.01 -8.54
C ILE A 420 15.92 -9.98 -8.65
N ARG A 421 15.66 -8.83 -9.28
CA ARG A 421 16.62 -7.71 -9.38
C ARG A 421 16.96 -7.14 -8.01
N PHE A 422 15.98 -6.98 -7.14
CA PHE A 422 16.18 -6.56 -5.75
C PHE A 422 17.12 -7.52 -4.99
N ARG A 423 16.90 -8.84 -5.08
CA ARG A 423 17.77 -9.85 -4.47
C ARG A 423 19.18 -9.85 -5.05
N GLN A 424 19.32 -9.63 -6.35
CA GLN A 424 20.63 -9.46 -7.01
C GLN A 424 21.34 -8.19 -6.54
N ALA A 425 20.61 -7.09 -6.36
CA ALA A 425 21.16 -5.82 -5.87
C ALA A 425 21.63 -5.93 -4.41
N LEU A 426 20.85 -6.56 -3.52
CA LEU A 426 21.28 -6.85 -2.14
C LEU A 426 22.62 -7.60 -2.11
N LYS A 427 22.73 -8.65 -2.94
CA LYS A 427 23.96 -9.45 -3.03
C LYS A 427 25.14 -8.63 -3.58
N ALA A 428 24.91 -7.80 -4.60
CA ALA A 428 25.94 -6.96 -5.20
C ALA A 428 26.45 -5.86 -4.25
N GLN A 429 25.57 -5.36 -3.36
CA GLN A 429 25.86 -4.30 -2.40
C GLN A 429 26.24 -4.83 -1.00
N GLY A 430 26.43 -6.14 -0.85
CA GLY A 430 26.89 -6.75 0.40
C GLY A 430 25.85 -6.80 1.53
N ILE A 431 24.56 -6.58 1.24
CA ILE A 431 23.49 -6.64 2.24
C ILE A 431 23.02 -8.10 2.38
N VAL A 432 23.13 -8.64 3.60
CA VAL A 432 22.74 -10.03 3.86
C VAL A 432 21.21 -10.13 3.89
N ALA A 433 20.67 -11.11 3.16
CA ALA A 433 19.24 -11.38 3.10
C ALA A 433 18.57 -11.57 4.47
N ALA A 434 19.31 -12.07 5.46
CA ALA A 434 18.84 -12.28 6.83
C ALA A 434 18.60 -10.98 7.60
N ASP A 435 19.21 -9.88 7.17
CA ASP A 435 19.05 -8.56 7.80
C ASP A 435 17.79 -7.83 7.31
N LEU A 436 17.06 -8.43 6.36
CA LEU A 436 15.79 -7.88 5.91
C LEU A 436 14.75 -7.96 7.04
N PRO A 437 13.89 -6.93 7.21
CA PRO A 437 12.80 -6.95 8.20
C PRO A 437 11.83 -8.13 8.02
N TYR A 438 11.78 -8.67 6.80
CA TYR A 438 11.01 -9.83 6.45
C TYR A 438 11.72 -10.61 5.36
N VAL A 439 11.77 -11.93 5.54
CA VAL A 439 12.25 -12.89 4.55
C VAL A 439 11.14 -13.88 4.29
N GLY A 440 10.74 -13.97 3.03
CA GLY A 440 9.75 -14.89 2.51
C GLY A 440 10.27 -16.32 2.47
N PHE A 441 9.35 -17.25 2.70
CA PHE A 441 9.64 -18.68 2.63
C PHE A 441 10.09 -19.08 1.21
N LEU A 442 11.20 -19.84 1.12
CA LEU A 442 11.81 -20.31 -0.14
C LEU A 442 12.26 -19.22 -1.13
N GLN A 443 12.38 -17.96 -0.70
CA GLN A 443 12.91 -16.91 -1.55
C GLN A 443 14.44 -17.02 -1.69
N PRO A 444 15.04 -16.79 -2.88
CA PRO A 444 14.44 -16.33 -4.14
C PRO A 444 13.89 -17.44 -5.06
N TYR A 445 14.02 -18.72 -4.71
CA TYR A 445 13.60 -19.84 -5.56
C TYR A 445 12.10 -19.80 -5.89
N GLY A 446 11.27 -19.39 -4.93
CA GLY A 446 9.84 -19.16 -5.12
C GLY A 446 9.55 -18.14 -6.23
N SER A 447 10.31 -17.04 -6.30
CA SER A 447 10.16 -16.05 -7.37
C SER A 447 10.53 -16.58 -8.75
N TYR A 448 11.57 -17.41 -8.87
CA TYR A 448 11.91 -18.05 -10.16
C TYR A 448 10.85 -19.05 -10.61
N PHE A 449 10.35 -19.89 -9.69
CA PHE A 449 9.26 -20.82 -9.96
C PHE A 449 8.00 -20.08 -10.42
N SER A 450 7.58 -19.06 -9.69
CA SER A 450 6.40 -18.28 -10.05
C SER A 450 6.56 -17.52 -11.37
N LEU A 451 7.77 -17.04 -11.66
CA LEU A 451 8.06 -16.37 -12.93
C LEU A 451 7.92 -17.34 -14.09
N PHE A 452 8.44 -18.56 -13.96
CA PHE A 452 8.29 -19.60 -14.97
C PHE A 452 6.82 -19.93 -15.24
N ILE A 453 6.01 -20.16 -14.19
CA ILE A 453 4.58 -20.42 -14.34
C ILE A 453 3.83 -19.24 -14.96
N ALA A 454 4.12 -18.00 -14.52
CA ALA A 454 3.49 -16.80 -15.07
C ALA A 454 3.80 -16.61 -16.56
N LEU A 455 5.03 -16.88 -16.99
CA LEU A 455 5.42 -16.85 -18.41
C LEU A 455 4.70 -17.93 -19.21
N LEU A 456 4.58 -19.15 -18.69
CA LEU A 456 3.78 -20.20 -19.33
C LEU A 456 2.32 -19.77 -19.50
N VAL A 457 1.71 -19.19 -18.45
CA VAL A 457 0.35 -18.66 -18.52
C VAL A 457 0.23 -17.63 -19.62
N ILE A 458 1.14 -16.66 -19.75
CA ILE A 458 1.09 -15.67 -20.83
C ILE A 458 1.16 -16.33 -22.21
N VAL A 459 2.11 -17.25 -22.41
CA VAL A 459 2.34 -17.92 -23.70
C VAL A 459 1.15 -18.79 -24.09
N PHE A 460 0.56 -19.51 -23.15
CA PHE A 460 -0.51 -20.46 -23.44
C PHE A 460 -1.90 -19.94 -23.05
N ASN A 461 -2.10 -18.68 -22.67
CA ASN A 461 -3.44 -18.16 -22.34
C ASN A 461 -4.39 -18.15 -23.57
N GLY A 462 -3.83 -18.00 -24.76
CA GLY A 462 -4.56 -17.97 -26.03
C GLY A 462 -4.52 -19.28 -26.82
N TYR A 463 -4.25 -20.43 -26.18
CA TYR A 463 -4.17 -21.72 -26.86
C TYR A 463 -5.48 -22.12 -27.58
N ASP A 464 -6.63 -21.69 -27.05
CA ASP A 464 -7.97 -21.85 -27.61
C ASP A 464 -8.18 -21.06 -28.91
N ALA A 465 -7.27 -20.13 -29.23
CA ALA A 465 -7.22 -19.47 -30.52
C ALA A 465 -6.57 -20.34 -31.60
N PHE A 466 -5.80 -21.36 -31.24
CA PHE A 466 -5.11 -22.23 -32.20
C PHE A 466 -5.84 -23.57 -32.41
N ILE A 467 -6.54 -24.06 -31.38
CA ILE A 467 -7.14 -25.39 -31.36
C ILE A 467 -8.68 -25.28 -31.42
N PRO A 468 -9.37 -26.06 -32.28
CA PRO A 468 -8.82 -26.99 -33.29
C PRO A 468 -8.33 -26.30 -34.57
N HIS A 469 -8.78 -25.06 -34.82
CA HIS A 469 -8.36 -24.26 -35.96
C HIS A 469 -7.98 -22.85 -35.50
N PHE A 470 -7.11 -22.19 -36.26
CA PHE A 470 -6.66 -20.84 -35.94
C PHE A 470 -7.80 -19.82 -36.10
N LYS A 471 -8.09 -19.08 -35.03
CA LYS A 471 -9.10 -18.02 -34.95
C LYS A 471 -8.39 -16.68 -34.74
N PRO A 472 -8.16 -15.89 -35.81
CA PRO A 472 -7.41 -14.63 -35.71
C PRO A 472 -7.99 -13.64 -34.71
N GLU A 473 -9.31 -13.55 -34.62
CA GLU A 473 -10.01 -12.66 -33.69
C GLU A 473 -9.74 -13.01 -32.21
N VAL A 474 -9.74 -14.31 -31.87
CA VAL A 474 -9.44 -14.78 -30.52
C VAL A 474 -7.95 -14.61 -30.24
N PHE A 475 -7.08 -14.88 -31.21
CA PHE A 475 -5.65 -14.69 -31.09
C PHE A 475 -5.32 -13.23 -30.75
N VAL A 476 -5.80 -12.27 -31.54
CA VAL A 476 -5.55 -10.84 -31.28
C VAL A 476 -6.04 -10.46 -29.90
N LEU A 477 -7.26 -10.86 -29.51
CA LEU A 477 -7.83 -10.51 -28.22
C LEU A 477 -7.03 -11.09 -27.04
N LYS A 478 -6.56 -12.34 -27.15
CA LYS A 478 -5.82 -13.04 -26.09
C LYS A 478 -4.40 -12.52 -25.89
N TYR A 479 -3.76 -11.98 -26.93
CA TYR A 479 -2.38 -11.47 -26.86
C TYR A 479 -2.27 -9.94 -26.89
N LEU A 480 -3.37 -9.22 -27.05
CA LEU A 480 -3.41 -7.76 -27.10
C LEU A 480 -2.72 -7.12 -25.88
N GLY A 481 -3.00 -7.62 -24.67
CA GLY A 481 -2.40 -7.09 -23.45
C GLY A 481 -0.87 -7.21 -23.43
N THR A 482 -0.34 -8.34 -23.91
CA THR A 482 1.11 -8.56 -24.03
C THR A 482 1.75 -7.62 -25.04
N VAL A 483 1.11 -7.43 -26.19
CA VAL A 483 1.58 -6.49 -27.23
C VAL A 483 1.61 -5.06 -26.69
N ILE A 484 0.55 -4.63 -25.99
CA ILE A 484 0.47 -3.29 -25.37
C ILE A 484 1.58 -3.11 -24.32
N PHE A 485 1.83 -4.12 -23.48
CA PHE A 485 2.89 -4.05 -22.47
C PHE A 485 4.28 -3.89 -23.11
N ILE A 486 4.62 -4.73 -24.09
CA ILE A 486 5.89 -4.67 -24.80
C ILE A 486 6.02 -3.33 -25.53
N PHE A 487 4.96 -2.87 -26.20
CA PHE A 487 4.93 -1.58 -26.85
C PHE A 487 5.21 -0.44 -25.86
N ASN A 488 4.56 -0.43 -24.69
CA ASN A 488 4.79 0.59 -23.67
C ASN A 488 6.24 0.61 -23.16
N VAL A 489 6.85 -0.57 -22.96
CA VAL A 489 8.28 -0.66 -22.59
C VAL A 489 9.15 -0.07 -23.69
N ILE A 490 8.98 -0.51 -24.95
CA ILE A 490 9.81 -0.06 -26.08
C ILE A 490 9.62 1.44 -26.34
N TRP A 491 8.37 1.91 -26.36
CA TRP A 491 8.02 3.30 -26.59
C TRP A 491 8.69 4.23 -25.58
N TRP A 492 8.56 3.94 -24.29
CA TRP A 492 9.17 4.77 -23.25
C TRP A 492 10.69 4.70 -23.31
N LYS A 493 11.24 3.51 -23.53
CA LYS A 493 12.69 3.29 -23.63
C LYS A 493 13.31 4.08 -24.78
N VAL A 494 12.68 4.10 -25.96
CA VAL A 494 13.16 4.87 -27.12
C VAL A 494 12.95 6.38 -26.89
N SER A 495 11.79 6.78 -26.38
CA SER A 495 11.44 8.20 -26.21
C SER A 495 12.25 8.90 -25.12
N LYS A 496 12.52 8.20 -24.01
CA LYS A 496 13.24 8.73 -22.85
C LYS A 496 14.68 8.22 -22.73
N LYS A 497 15.12 7.38 -23.67
CA LYS A 497 16.47 6.80 -23.74
C LYS A 497 16.93 6.18 -22.41
N THR A 498 16.03 5.43 -21.77
CA THR A 498 16.30 4.83 -20.46
C THR A 498 17.16 3.58 -20.57
N THR A 499 17.92 3.29 -19.52
CA THR A 499 18.80 2.11 -19.41
C THR A 499 18.37 1.24 -18.25
N PHE A 500 18.65 -0.06 -18.34
CA PHE A 500 18.50 -0.95 -17.19
C PHE A 500 19.52 -0.57 -16.12
N TRP A 501 19.09 -0.59 -14.85
CA TRP A 501 20.01 -0.35 -13.73
C TRP A 501 20.98 -1.52 -13.59
N SER A 502 22.26 -1.24 -13.34
CA SER A 502 23.20 -2.27 -12.87
C SER A 502 22.80 -2.70 -11.45
N SER A 503 23.08 -3.95 -11.05
CA SER A 503 22.80 -4.42 -9.69
C SER A 503 23.50 -3.58 -8.60
N THR A 504 24.66 -2.99 -8.91
CA THR A 504 25.39 -2.07 -8.02
C THR A 504 24.72 -0.70 -7.90
N ASP A 505 23.99 -0.28 -8.93
CA ASP A 505 23.45 1.07 -9.07
C ASP A 505 21.96 1.14 -8.71
N VAL A 506 21.33 -0.01 -8.49
CA VAL A 506 19.96 -0.08 -7.95
C VAL A 506 19.96 0.62 -6.61
N ASP A 507 19.15 1.66 -6.50
CA ASP A 507 19.06 2.44 -5.29
C ASP A 507 18.36 1.66 -4.16
N LEU A 508 19.15 1.08 -3.25
CA LEU A 508 18.69 0.46 -2.01
C LEU A 508 18.87 1.38 -0.79
N SER A 509 19.56 2.50 -0.96
CA SER A 509 19.97 3.39 0.13
C SER A 509 19.00 4.54 0.36
N THR A 510 18.31 5.06 -0.66
CA THR A 510 17.31 6.10 -0.44
C THR A 510 16.05 5.59 0.26
N ALA A 511 15.85 4.31 0.60
CA ALA A 511 14.83 3.98 1.61
C ALA A 511 15.21 4.39 3.05
N PHE A 512 16.48 4.73 3.28
CA PHE A 512 16.90 5.43 4.49
C PHE A 512 16.78 6.97 4.38
N ASN A 513 16.45 7.50 3.18
CA ASN A 513 16.41 8.94 2.86
C ASN A 513 15.11 9.41 2.18
N GLU A 514 14.20 8.54 1.74
CA GLU A 514 12.90 8.93 1.18
C GLU A 514 12.00 9.26 2.37
N PRO A 515 11.59 10.52 2.49
CA PRO A 515 10.74 10.95 3.58
C PRO A 515 9.41 10.23 3.40
N CYS A 516 9.00 9.47 4.42
CA CYS A 516 7.59 9.43 4.73
C CYS A 516 7.19 10.88 4.98
N ILE A 517 6.77 11.58 3.92
CA ILE A 517 6.05 12.85 3.99
C ILE A 517 4.95 12.56 4.99
N ASN A 518 5.11 13.12 6.17
CA ASN A 518 4.16 13.32 7.26
C ASN A 518 4.95 13.77 8.49
N VAL A 519 4.75 15.04 8.82
CA VAL A 519 5.19 15.76 10.03
C VAL A 519 6.62 16.35 9.97
N LEU A 520 6.68 17.70 10.11
CA LEU A 520 7.82 18.62 10.28
C LEU A 520 8.37 19.35 9.05
N SER A 521 7.68 20.44 8.70
CA SER A 521 8.36 21.71 8.40
C SER A 521 9.13 22.16 9.66
N THR A 522 10.40 21.77 9.76
CA THR A 522 11.37 22.43 10.65
C THR A 522 12.74 22.28 9.99
N VAL A 523 13.17 23.37 9.35
CA VAL A 523 14.56 23.74 9.07
C VAL A 523 15.22 22.94 7.93
N ALA A 524 15.22 23.54 6.74
CA ALA A 524 16.31 23.32 5.80
C ALA A 524 17.63 23.63 6.53
N PHE A 525 18.62 22.73 6.39
CA PHE A 525 19.95 22.77 7.02
C PHE A 525 20.06 22.22 8.46
N VAL A 526 20.05 20.89 8.57
CA VAL A 526 21.01 20.20 9.45
C VAL A 526 22.09 19.66 8.52
N ALA A 527 23.14 20.47 8.32
CA ALA A 527 24.26 20.13 7.44
C ALA A 527 24.86 18.79 7.88
N GLU A 528 24.82 17.81 6.97
CA GLU A 528 25.50 16.51 7.10
C GLU A 528 24.98 15.53 8.19
N GLY A 529 23.67 15.26 8.19
CA GLY A 529 23.23 13.84 8.13
C GLY A 529 23.08 13.00 9.40
N TYR A 530 22.87 13.56 10.60
CA TYR A 530 22.71 12.74 11.83
C TYR A 530 21.40 12.87 12.61
N VAL A 531 20.46 13.74 12.24
CA VAL A 531 19.13 13.81 12.87
C VAL A 531 18.07 13.80 11.77
N LYS A 532 17.33 12.69 11.63
CA LYS A 532 16.39 12.47 10.51
C LYS A 532 14.90 12.54 10.93
N ARG A 533 14.59 12.59 12.23
CA ARG A 533 13.25 12.51 12.83
C ARG A 533 13.16 13.24 14.17
N SER A 534 11.93 13.50 14.59
CA SER A 534 11.47 14.19 15.81
C SER A 534 12.35 14.03 17.05
N ALA A 535 12.45 15.10 17.85
CA ALA A 535 13.01 15.11 19.20
C ALA A 535 11.88 15.02 20.26
N LEU A 536 12.09 14.26 21.34
CA LEU A 536 11.17 14.25 22.49
C LEU A 536 11.60 15.29 23.53
N GLY A 537 10.74 16.28 23.82
CA GLY A 537 10.97 17.26 24.88
C GLY A 537 10.78 16.68 26.29
N ILE A 538 11.75 16.87 27.17
CA ILE A 538 11.74 16.43 28.57
C ILE A 538 11.92 17.64 29.47
N ARG A 539 10.88 17.95 30.26
CA ARG A 539 10.86 19.09 31.20
C ARG A 539 10.66 18.70 32.66
N LEU A 540 9.97 17.59 32.93
CA LEU A 540 9.51 17.28 34.29
C LEU A 540 9.89 15.87 34.77
N VAL A 541 10.36 15.03 33.85
CA VAL A 541 10.60 13.61 34.14
C VAL A 541 12.10 13.40 34.35
N THR A 542 12.48 13.01 35.57
CA THR A 542 13.87 12.71 35.94
C THR A 542 14.25 11.24 35.74
N ASN A 543 13.26 10.36 35.53
CA ASN A 543 13.49 8.93 35.35
C ASN A 543 14.06 8.63 33.94
N PRO A 544 15.28 8.05 33.82
CA PRO A 544 15.90 7.75 32.53
C PRO A 544 15.11 6.79 31.62
N GLN A 545 14.13 6.06 32.15
CA GLN A 545 13.21 5.24 31.35
C GLN A 545 12.43 6.05 30.32
N VAL A 546 12.26 7.37 30.51
CA VAL A 546 11.66 8.25 29.50
C VAL A 546 12.48 8.26 28.20
N VAL A 547 13.80 8.11 28.30
CA VAL A 547 14.70 8.05 27.14
C VAL A 547 14.56 6.71 26.41
N GLN A 548 14.35 5.61 27.15
CA GLN A 548 14.01 4.31 26.57
C GLN A 548 12.66 4.35 25.85
N LEU A 549 11.67 5.03 26.43
CA LEU A 549 10.37 5.24 25.78
C LEU A 549 10.53 6.06 24.50
N ALA A 550 11.34 7.13 24.54
CA ALA A 550 11.66 7.93 23.36
C ALA A 550 12.29 7.06 22.26
N LYS A 551 13.28 6.22 22.61
CA LYS A 551 13.90 5.29 21.68
C LYS A 551 12.90 4.30 21.08
N ASN A 552 12.04 3.71 21.91
CA ASN A 552 11.02 2.75 21.47
C ASN A 552 9.92 3.40 20.62
N ALA A 553 9.65 4.68 20.83
CA ALA A 553 8.75 5.50 20.03
C ALA A 553 9.40 6.04 18.75
N ASN A 554 10.67 5.69 18.49
CA ASN A 554 11.47 6.08 17.32
C ASN A 554 11.79 7.59 17.23
N PHE A 555 11.96 8.25 18.38
CA PHE A 555 12.63 9.56 18.40
C PHE A 555 14.14 9.37 18.15
N ASP A 556 14.72 10.25 17.34
CA ASP A 556 16.16 10.21 17.03
C ASP A 556 17.00 10.94 18.09
N SER A 557 16.36 11.89 18.78
CA SER A 557 16.97 12.69 19.82
C SER A 557 16.02 12.96 20.98
N VAL A 558 16.58 13.34 22.11
CA VAL A 558 15.84 13.91 23.24
C VAL A 558 16.26 15.36 23.43
N PHE A 559 15.28 16.22 23.64
CA PHE A 559 15.46 17.62 23.99
C PHE A 559 15.25 17.75 25.49
N ILE A 560 16.31 17.99 26.25
CA ILE A 560 16.25 18.15 27.70
C ILE A 560 16.27 19.63 27.99
N ASP A 561 15.19 20.12 28.61
CA ASP A 561 15.02 21.54 28.87
C ASP A 561 15.49 21.87 30.28
N LEU A 562 16.52 22.71 30.43
CA LEU A 562 16.95 23.23 31.74
C LEU A 562 16.48 24.68 31.98
N GLU A 563 15.83 25.31 31.00
CA GLU A 563 15.41 26.71 31.10
C GLU A 563 14.01 26.87 31.69
N HIS A 564 13.08 26.02 31.24
CA HIS A 564 11.69 26.02 31.73
C HIS A 564 11.35 24.68 32.38
N SER A 565 12.12 24.30 33.39
CA SER A 565 11.98 23.03 34.09
C SER A 565 12.41 23.09 35.55
N THR A 566 12.10 22.01 36.28
CA THR A 566 12.64 21.72 37.60
C THR A 566 13.80 20.72 37.57
N LEU A 567 14.31 20.41 36.38
CA LEU A 567 15.40 19.44 36.21
C LEU A 567 16.71 20.05 36.72
N SER A 568 17.43 19.27 37.53
CA SER A 568 18.79 19.64 37.92
C SER A 568 19.78 19.26 36.81
N LEU A 569 21.00 19.81 36.88
CA LEU A 569 22.11 19.40 36.03
C LEU A 569 22.42 17.89 36.16
N ASP A 570 22.24 17.32 37.35
CA ASP A 570 22.42 15.89 37.60
C ASP A 570 21.34 15.05 36.89
N ASP A 571 20.08 15.52 36.87
CA ASP A 571 19.01 14.87 36.13
C ASP A 571 19.27 14.90 34.62
N ALA A 572 19.68 16.06 34.08
CA ALA A 572 20.06 16.18 32.68
C ALA A 572 21.23 15.24 32.34
N GLY A 573 22.24 15.13 33.21
CA GLY A 573 23.36 14.20 33.03
C GLY A 573 22.91 12.74 32.99
N LYS A 574 22.01 12.31 33.87
CA LYS A 574 21.44 10.94 33.84
C LYS A 574 20.67 10.66 32.56
N LEU A 575 19.88 11.63 32.09
CA LEU A 575 19.12 11.52 30.84
C LEU A 575 20.06 11.47 29.63
N CYS A 576 21.11 12.30 29.60
CA CYS A 576 22.13 12.28 28.55
C CYS A 576 22.88 10.94 28.51
N GLY A 577 23.33 10.45 29.67
CA GLY A 577 24.00 9.15 29.77
C GLY A 577 23.13 8.00 29.28
N ALA A 578 21.84 7.99 29.62
CA ALA A 578 20.89 7.02 29.08
C ALA A 578 20.72 7.16 27.56
N GLY A 579 20.72 8.39 27.04
CA GLY A 579 20.64 8.65 25.61
C GLY A 579 21.82 8.06 24.84
N LEU A 580 23.04 8.38 25.29
CA LEU A 580 24.27 7.84 24.72
C LEU A 580 24.31 6.30 24.76
N ALA A 581 23.90 5.69 25.87
CA ALA A 581 23.88 4.22 26.01
C ALA A 581 22.87 3.54 25.08
N LEU A 582 21.75 4.19 24.79
CA LEU A 582 20.68 3.67 23.93
C LEU A 582 20.82 4.06 22.46
N GLY A 583 21.82 4.89 22.12
CA GLY A 583 22.00 5.44 20.78
C GLY A 583 20.84 6.35 20.37
N ILE A 584 20.40 7.23 21.27
CA ILE A 584 19.48 8.35 21.00
C ILE A 584 20.18 9.64 21.44
N THR A 585 20.27 10.63 20.55
CA THR A 585 21.15 11.79 20.73
C THR A 585 20.55 12.78 21.74
N PRO A 586 21.21 13.07 22.87
CA PRO A 586 20.70 14.06 23.83
C PRO A 586 21.16 15.49 23.49
N PHE A 587 20.21 16.38 23.28
CA PHE A 587 20.43 17.83 23.22
C PHE A 587 19.88 18.50 24.46
N VAL A 588 20.56 19.54 24.94
CA VAL A 588 20.15 20.23 26.17
C VAL A 588 19.95 21.71 25.89
N ARG A 589 18.76 22.23 26.18
CA ARG A 589 18.52 23.67 26.24
C ARG A 589 18.96 24.20 27.60
N VAL A 590 19.85 25.17 27.58
CA VAL A 590 20.38 25.80 28.79
C VAL A 590 19.61 27.08 29.13
N PRO A 591 19.56 27.52 30.40
CA PRO A 591 18.97 28.81 30.73
C PRO A 591 19.68 29.95 30.01
N HIS A 592 18.91 30.96 29.58
CA HIS A 592 19.45 32.21 29.09
C HIS A 592 20.48 32.80 30.06
N GLN A 593 21.64 33.22 29.52
CA GLN A 593 22.75 33.82 30.29
C GLN A 593 23.32 32.96 31.43
N CYS A 594 23.29 31.63 31.31
CA CYS A 594 23.84 30.71 32.32
C CYS A 594 25.39 30.71 32.47
N GLY A 595 26.11 31.33 31.54
CA GLY A 595 27.56 31.47 31.55
C GLY A 595 28.34 30.21 31.15
N ASN A 596 29.62 30.40 30.80
CA ASN A 596 30.46 29.37 30.16
C ASN A 596 30.63 28.12 31.02
N GLY A 597 30.78 28.29 32.34
CA GLY A 597 30.97 27.18 33.28
C GLY A 597 29.76 26.26 33.38
N PHE A 598 28.55 26.77 33.14
CA PHE A 598 27.34 25.94 33.12
C PHE A 598 27.26 25.10 31.84
N VAL A 599 27.45 25.73 30.69
CA VAL A 599 27.50 25.07 29.37
C VAL A 599 28.55 23.96 29.33
N GLN A 600 29.75 24.24 29.86
CA GLN A 600 30.80 23.24 29.95
C GLN A 600 30.34 22.01 30.74
N LYS A 601 29.72 22.21 31.91
CA LYS A 601 29.23 21.10 32.74
C LYS A 601 28.15 20.27 32.05
N VAL A 602 27.28 20.91 31.26
CA VAL A 602 26.23 20.21 30.50
C VAL A 602 26.83 19.32 29.41
N LEU A 603 27.78 19.84 28.64
CA LEU A 603 28.50 19.04 27.63
C LEU A 603 29.36 17.94 28.27
N ASP A 604 30.02 18.22 29.40
CA ASP A 604 30.79 17.23 30.16
C ASP A 604 29.90 16.13 30.75
N ALA A 605 28.63 16.42 31.01
CA ALA A 605 27.63 15.44 31.48
C ALA A 605 27.08 14.53 30.36
N GLY A 606 27.49 14.73 29.10
CA GLY A 606 27.16 13.86 27.97
C GLY A 606 26.14 14.42 26.98
N ALA A 607 25.81 15.71 27.05
CA ALA A 607 25.04 16.37 26.00
C ALA A 607 25.86 16.38 24.69
N MET A 608 25.20 16.08 23.57
CA MET A 608 25.80 16.08 22.23
C MET A 608 25.68 17.44 21.52
N GLY A 609 24.93 18.35 22.12
CA GLY A 609 24.77 19.73 21.66
C GLY A 609 23.99 20.57 22.64
N ILE A 610 24.13 21.88 22.51
CA ILE A 610 23.56 22.90 23.38
C ILE A 610 22.62 23.78 22.57
N ILE A 611 21.47 24.04 23.17
CA ILE A 611 20.46 24.93 22.62
C ILE A 611 20.46 26.21 23.43
N PHE A 612 20.84 27.29 22.76
CA PHE A 612 20.94 28.63 23.32
C PHE A 612 19.65 29.39 23.02
N PRO A 613 18.83 29.67 24.05
CA PRO A 613 17.62 30.48 23.91
C PRO A 613 17.96 31.96 23.71
N HIS A 614 17.01 32.70 23.14
CA HIS A 614 17.01 34.15 22.99
C HIS A 614 18.23 34.75 22.27
N VAL A 615 18.76 34.10 21.22
CA VAL A 615 19.88 34.64 20.44
C VAL A 615 19.36 35.66 19.41
N GLN A 616 19.86 36.89 19.47
CA GLN A 616 19.37 38.03 18.69
C GLN A 616 20.40 38.61 17.72
N THR A 617 21.69 38.33 17.94
CA THR A 617 22.79 38.91 17.15
C THR A 617 23.83 37.87 16.76
N ALA A 618 24.57 38.14 15.67
CA ALA A 618 25.69 37.29 15.26
C ALA A 618 26.81 37.22 16.32
N ASP A 619 27.00 38.26 17.14
CA ASP A 619 28.01 38.25 18.20
C ASP A 619 27.62 37.34 19.37
N GLU A 620 26.33 37.27 19.71
CA GLU A 620 25.81 36.28 20.67
C GLU A 620 25.95 34.85 20.15
N ALA A 621 25.68 34.63 18.86
CA ALA A 621 25.92 33.35 18.20
C ALA A 621 27.41 32.96 18.22
N LYS A 622 28.33 33.88 17.91
CA LYS A 622 29.79 33.64 18.04
C LYS A 622 30.19 33.29 19.47
N ALA A 623 29.59 33.95 20.47
CA ALA A 623 29.83 33.64 21.87
C ALA A 623 29.36 32.21 22.21
N ALA A 624 28.17 31.80 21.72
CA ALA A 624 27.64 30.45 21.90
C ALA A 624 28.55 29.37 21.28
N VAL A 625 29.11 29.62 20.10
CA VAL A 625 30.12 28.74 19.47
C VAL A 625 31.39 28.67 20.30
N ALA A 626 31.94 29.84 20.65
CA ALA A 626 33.20 29.92 21.39
C ALA A 626 33.16 29.11 22.70
N ILE A 627 32.04 29.14 23.44
CA ILE A 627 31.95 28.43 24.72
C ILE A 627 31.66 26.92 24.57
N SER A 628 31.15 26.48 23.41
CA SER A 628 30.76 25.09 23.16
C SER A 628 31.91 24.27 22.55
N LYS A 629 32.79 24.91 21.78
CA LYS A 629 33.90 24.28 21.06
C LYS A 629 35.23 24.40 21.81
N TYR A 630 36.12 23.42 21.62
CA TYR A 630 37.52 23.46 22.06
C TYR A 630 38.39 24.30 21.11
N PRO A 631 39.56 24.79 21.57
CA PRO A 631 40.54 25.44 20.68
C PRO A 631 40.92 24.55 19.48
N PRO A 632 41.08 25.10 18.26
CA PRO A 632 41.08 26.53 17.93
C PRO A 632 39.69 27.14 17.65
N GLN A 633 38.62 26.36 17.57
CA GLN A 633 37.28 26.83 17.19
C GLN A 633 36.56 27.56 18.35
N GLY A 634 37.00 27.36 19.59
CA GLY A 634 36.44 28.00 20.76
C GLY A 634 37.41 28.05 21.94
N CYS A 635 36.86 28.26 23.14
CA CYS A 635 37.57 28.47 24.39
C CYS A 635 37.17 27.48 25.51
N ARG A 636 36.41 26.43 25.19
CA ARG A 636 36.01 25.40 26.16
C ARG A 636 37.26 24.72 26.78
N SER A 637 37.24 24.48 28.09
CA SER A 637 38.30 23.75 28.79
C SER A 637 38.09 22.24 28.71
N ILE A 638 39.16 21.48 28.51
CA ILE A 638 39.14 20.02 28.41
C ILE A 638 39.32 19.36 29.77
N SER A 639 38.53 18.31 30.02
CA SER A 639 38.61 17.46 31.22
C SER A 639 39.12 16.05 30.85
N GLY A 640 39.07 15.11 31.79
CA GLY A 640 39.46 13.72 31.59
C GLY A 640 38.45 12.92 30.76
N GLN A 641 38.23 11.66 31.12
CA GLN A 641 37.33 10.78 30.39
C GLN A 641 35.85 11.22 30.58
N LEU A 642 35.18 11.55 29.48
CA LEU A 642 33.78 12.04 29.46
C LEU A 642 32.80 10.97 28.95
N PRO A 643 31.48 11.07 29.27
CA PRO A 643 30.47 10.11 28.82
C PRO A 643 30.39 9.95 27.30
N VAL A 644 30.60 11.03 26.55
CA VAL A 644 30.55 11.06 25.07
C VAL A 644 31.56 10.12 24.40
N ILE A 645 32.69 9.86 25.07
CA ILE A 645 33.71 8.89 24.66
C ILE A 645 33.63 7.58 25.45
N SER A 646 32.46 7.27 26.01
CA SER A 646 32.20 6.08 26.84
C SER A 646 33.15 5.97 28.04
N LEU A 647 33.60 7.10 28.60
CA LEU A 647 34.57 7.17 29.70
C LEU A 647 35.90 6.44 29.42
N LYS A 648 36.24 6.23 28.15
CA LYS A 648 37.49 5.59 27.75
C LYS A 648 38.61 6.62 27.56
N PRO A 649 39.88 6.25 27.84
CA PRO A 649 41.01 7.09 27.51
C PRO A 649 41.23 7.11 25.99
N TYR A 650 41.19 8.31 25.39
CA TYR A 650 41.56 8.56 24.00
C TYR A 650 42.62 9.68 23.94
N PRO A 651 43.43 9.74 22.87
CA PRO A 651 44.34 10.87 22.65
C PRO A 651 43.56 12.19 22.66
N GLN A 652 44.05 13.18 23.42
CA GLN A 652 43.35 14.47 23.58
C GLN A 652 43.09 15.19 22.25
N ALA A 653 44.03 15.09 21.30
CA ALA A 653 43.87 15.68 19.97
C ALA A 653 42.67 15.09 19.22
N ASP A 654 42.44 13.76 19.33
CA ASP A 654 41.30 13.10 18.69
C ASP A 654 40.00 13.44 19.41
N VAL A 655 40.01 13.53 20.75
CA VAL A 655 38.85 13.97 21.54
C VAL A 655 38.43 15.39 21.13
N ILE A 656 39.39 16.31 21.02
CA ILE A 656 39.14 17.70 20.61
C ILE A 656 38.51 17.74 19.22
N ARG A 657 39.14 17.07 18.25
CA ARG A 657 38.68 17.04 16.86
C ARG A 657 37.26 16.47 16.77
N GLN A 658 37.05 15.27 17.30
CA GLN A 658 35.78 14.55 17.20
C GLN A 658 34.65 15.22 18.00
N THR A 659 34.96 15.82 19.15
CA THR A 659 33.95 16.53 19.94
C THR A 659 33.48 17.78 19.20
N ASN A 660 34.42 18.57 18.66
CA ASN A 660 34.06 19.76 17.90
C ASN A 660 33.24 19.44 16.64
N GLU A 661 33.59 18.35 15.94
CA GLU A 661 32.90 17.91 14.71
C GLU A 661 31.53 17.28 14.97
N HIS A 662 31.36 16.52 16.07
CA HIS A 662 30.22 15.61 16.21
C HIS A 662 29.51 15.62 17.57
N ALA A 663 30.08 16.25 18.60
CA ALA A 663 29.65 16.07 19.99
C ALA A 663 29.58 17.38 20.81
N SER A 664 29.51 18.51 20.13
CA SER A 664 29.21 19.83 20.70
C SER A 664 28.47 20.71 19.69
N THR A 665 27.36 20.19 19.17
CA THR A 665 26.50 20.91 18.20
C THR A 665 25.89 22.15 18.86
N VAL A 666 25.90 23.29 18.18
CA VAL A 666 25.42 24.58 18.65
C VAL A 666 24.12 24.91 17.93
N PHE A 667 23.04 24.96 18.70
CA PHE A 667 21.74 25.43 18.26
C PHE A 667 21.54 26.84 18.79
N VAL A 668 21.25 27.79 17.89
CA VAL A 668 20.84 29.14 18.25
C VAL A 668 19.33 29.25 18.08
N MET A 669 18.62 29.59 19.15
CA MET A 669 17.18 29.71 19.13
C MET A 669 16.77 31.17 18.87
N VAL A 670 16.04 31.39 17.78
CA VAL A 670 15.48 32.69 17.41
C VAL A 670 14.04 32.77 17.91
N GLU A 671 13.78 33.75 18.76
CA GLU A 671 12.56 33.80 19.59
C GLU A 671 11.93 35.18 19.63
N ASN A 672 12.46 36.13 18.86
CA ASN A 672 12.04 37.51 18.87
C ASN A 672 12.21 38.18 17.52
N LYS A 673 11.60 39.36 17.38
CA LYS A 673 11.57 40.06 16.09
C LYS A 673 12.98 40.47 15.64
N THR A 674 13.81 40.96 16.57
CA THR A 674 15.20 41.34 16.27
C THR A 674 16.03 40.16 15.78
N ALA A 675 15.85 38.97 16.35
CA ALA A 675 16.51 37.75 15.90
C ALA A 675 16.07 37.33 14.49
N VAL A 676 14.79 37.51 14.16
CA VAL A 676 14.28 37.25 12.79
C VAL A 676 14.90 38.24 11.80
N GLU A 677 14.97 39.53 12.14
CA GLU A 677 15.59 40.55 11.29
C GLU A 677 17.09 40.29 11.05
N ASN A 678 17.78 39.68 12.02
CA ASN A 678 19.21 39.35 11.95
C ASN A 678 19.51 37.88 11.60
N VAL A 679 18.50 37.09 11.20
CA VAL A 679 18.62 35.62 11.11
C VAL A 679 19.70 35.16 10.14
N GLU A 680 19.89 35.88 9.03
CA GLU A 680 20.93 35.57 8.05
C GLU A 680 22.34 35.75 8.63
N GLU A 681 22.56 36.83 9.38
CA GLU A 681 23.85 37.10 10.03
C GLU A 681 24.14 36.10 11.14
N ILE A 682 23.11 35.70 11.89
CA ILE A 682 23.20 34.66 12.93
C ILE A 682 23.54 33.30 12.30
N ALA A 683 22.84 32.91 11.23
CA ALA A 683 23.05 31.65 10.52
C ALA A 683 24.41 31.57 9.82
N ALA A 684 24.98 32.72 9.43
CA ALA A 684 26.29 32.81 8.77
C ALA A 684 27.48 32.63 9.73
N VAL A 685 27.26 32.60 11.04
CA VAL A 685 28.34 32.40 12.02
C VAL A 685 28.92 30.99 11.90
N GLU A 686 30.22 30.91 11.60
CA GLU A 686 30.94 29.64 11.53
C GLU A 686 30.88 28.90 12.88
N GLY A 687 30.45 27.64 12.83
CA GLY A 687 30.24 26.79 14.01
C GLY A 687 28.84 26.86 14.62
N VAL A 688 27.92 27.67 14.08
CA VAL A 688 26.48 27.50 14.30
C VAL A 688 26.00 26.41 13.36
N GLU A 689 25.51 25.30 13.89
CA GLU A 689 25.06 24.18 13.07
C GLU A 689 23.54 24.13 12.89
N VAL A 690 22.77 24.74 13.80
CA VAL A 690 21.29 24.75 13.73
C VAL A 690 20.72 26.09 14.18
N VAL A 691 19.81 26.65 13.39
CA VAL A 691 18.91 27.73 13.80
C VAL A 691 17.55 27.13 14.15
N LEU A 692 17.11 27.31 15.39
CA LEU A 692 15.86 26.76 15.92
C LEU A 692 14.87 27.90 16.20
N VAL A 693 13.59 27.74 15.88
CA VAL A 693 12.59 28.79 16.17
C VAL A 693 11.87 28.48 17.48
N GLY A 694 11.93 29.40 18.45
CA GLY A 694 11.12 29.34 19.67
C GLY A 694 9.74 29.91 19.42
N SER A 695 8.86 29.09 18.83
CA SER A 695 7.58 29.55 18.29
C SER A 695 6.69 30.27 19.31
N ASN A 696 6.68 29.84 20.58
CA ASN A 696 5.81 30.44 21.60
C ASN A 696 6.25 31.87 21.92
N ASP A 697 7.53 32.06 22.22
CA ASP A 697 8.08 33.36 22.61
C ASP A 697 8.07 34.33 21.42
N LEU A 698 8.37 33.83 20.22
CA LEU A 698 8.26 34.61 18.98
C LEU A 698 6.82 35.05 18.72
N ALA A 699 5.84 34.15 18.89
CA ALA A 699 4.43 34.49 18.71
C ALA A 699 3.94 35.51 19.74
N ILE A 700 4.38 35.40 20.99
CA ILE A 700 4.09 36.37 22.04
C ILE A 700 4.64 37.74 21.66
N GLU A 701 5.90 37.80 21.21
CA GLU A 701 6.54 39.06 20.87
C GLU A 701 5.96 39.73 19.63
N LEU A 702 5.56 38.94 18.64
CA LEU A 702 4.88 39.43 17.43
C LEU A 702 3.43 39.87 17.69
N GLY A 703 2.96 39.79 18.95
CA GLY A 703 1.60 40.20 19.34
C GLY A 703 0.52 39.17 18.96
N ALA A 704 0.90 37.93 18.71
CA ALA A 704 0.02 36.82 18.31
C ALA A 704 0.14 35.61 19.27
N PRO A 705 -0.07 35.79 20.60
CA PRO A 705 0.15 34.73 21.57
C PRO A 705 -0.73 33.50 21.30
N SER A 706 -0.11 32.33 21.13
CA SER A 706 -0.77 31.07 20.76
C SER A 706 -1.47 31.06 19.40
N ASP A 707 -1.36 32.13 18.60
CA ASP A 707 -1.89 32.21 17.24
C ASP A 707 -0.76 32.08 16.21
N PHE A 708 -0.26 30.85 16.10
CA PHE A 708 0.75 30.46 15.10
C PHE A 708 0.20 30.48 13.66
N CYS A 709 -1.09 30.78 13.48
CA CYS A 709 -1.72 30.92 12.18
C CYS A 709 -1.89 32.37 11.75
N SER A 710 -1.63 33.33 12.64
CA SER A 710 -1.64 34.75 12.31
C SER A 710 -0.70 35.06 11.16
N ASP A 711 -1.10 36.00 10.30
CA ASP A 711 -0.28 36.45 9.17
C ASP A 711 1.06 36.98 9.66
N THR A 712 1.08 37.72 10.79
CA THR A 712 2.30 38.25 11.41
C THR A 712 3.30 37.14 11.81
N PHE A 713 2.85 36.04 12.42
CA PHE A 713 3.74 34.95 12.81
C PHE A 713 4.24 34.16 11.60
N ARG A 714 3.39 33.98 10.57
CA ARG A 714 3.77 33.28 9.34
C ARG A 714 4.74 34.10 8.50
N GLU A 715 4.53 35.40 8.39
CA GLU A 715 5.44 36.31 7.69
C GLU A 715 6.86 36.22 8.28
N ALA A 716 6.98 36.25 9.62
CA ALA A 716 8.26 36.12 10.33
C ALA A 716 8.97 34.77 10.15
N LEU A 717 8.26 33.70 9.74
CA LEU A 717 8.85 32.40 9.42
C LEU A 717 9.27 32.27 7.95
N THR A 718 8.77 33.15 7.09
CA THR A 718 8.99 33.12 5.64
C THR A 718 9.88 34.22 5.12
N SER A 719 10.05 35.30 5.89
CA SER A 719 11.12 36.29 5.77
C SER A 719 12.46 35.65 6.08
#